data_AF-A0A820DRM7-F1
#
_entry.id   AF-A0A820DRM7-F1
#
_cell.length_a   1.000
_cell.length_b   1.000
_cell.length_c   1.000
_cell.angle_alpha   90.00
_cell.angle_beta   90.00
_cell.angle_gamma   90.00
#
_symmetry.space_group_name_H-M   'P 1'
#
loop_
_entity.id
_entity.type
_entity.pdbx_description
1 polymer ?
#
loop_
_entity_poly.entity_id
_entity_poly.type
_entity_poly.pdbx_seq_one_letter_code
_entity_poly.pdbx_strand_id
1 'polypeptide(L)'
;MAFDIIWALSFNSVIVKQLQSNQSFKSKLVQTNHQTNDENVRKIINGILWNLNSNREENIVVDNSNTKKFDIMISYSHKDKQICKQLYDELIQVGYRIWIDFNQMHGNVMDAMVEAIEQSRTIMICMSEQYRRSNYCRAEAQYAFQKQLNIVPILLQKHYKPDGWLAFLIGSLLYIDFTKNEYSKALELLMNELKMADTRNEISTKSVQSKLHSVELLAITSCLTQPPSQSITFPENVQHWTETHVHRWLSENDLPQMARILLDMDGLNLIYFSEYMIKSEPQHILSLLQQDSLRRINENVSLIEISRFRNIVQGEINPLVKNVRQFIGFPFAQPPIGTLRFKTPIRIRRFKQHVPPITAVNPSSTHIYNTTARAHQGGFHRFTCTQISFSISSVICGQEDCLYLDIFLPLHINHRSLLPVVIYIYGGGFQTTDPHNPSRIISLYQNIIYIAIRYRVNVFGFVASTSLSASRSGPIQSSGLQGFEDQQMAMKWVRDNIRYFGGDPNRVTLQGHSAGGVSVCLHLIAPASQGLFHRAIIESGGCDIGQVSLQQMEVIGDDITSHFCNSSSSVISCLQSIDASVLLQYANSKDYLNFFSSNAIHPPIDGLIIPDSITNLFQQKKFSKKVPLLTGTTSAEFGLFIAGGQSAYLNTTYNPYIAPYLPSILVNYYGLADALSTAIFQCSVRRTAAYLTNNECGSVYLYSFDYVPLSSPCLDLSQSVHAQELPFIFNTANSSALTQIIFPVNTFSENEQILASAMSLLWIRFAVHGNPNTPLDAEETNPLITQLNQFGAWPKYSTNTVAGLSSYLIFANQVSRNSSTTIRLLTSGYHSPICAAWDQIVPNPTIVKRCAAGFSGPNCSSLKKT
;
A
#
# COMPACT_ATOMS: atom_id res chain seq x y z
N MET A 1 -11.74 37.28 20.52
CA MET A 1 -12.13 35.87 20.31
C MET A 1 -13.28 35.71 19.31
N ALA A 2 -14.49 36.24 19.57
CA ALA A 2 -15.59 36.15 18.60
C ALA A 2 -15.29 36.87 17.26
N PHE A 3 -14.72 38.09 17.30
CA PHE A 3 -14.33 38.83 16.09
C PHE A 3 -13.20 38.16 15.31
N ASP A 4 -12.26 37.47 15.98
CA ASP A 4 -11.17 36.75 15.32
C ASP A 4 -11.68 35.51 14.57
N ILE A 5 -12.68 34.82 15.13
CA ILE A 5 -13.36 33.71 14.47
C ILE A 5 -14.14 34.23 13.26
N ILE A 6 -14.92 35.30 13.42
CA ILE A 6 -15.67 35.91 12.30
C ILE A 6 -14.73 36.39 11.20
N TRP A 7 -13.59 36.97 11.56
CA TRP A 7 -12.53 37.37 10.62
C TRP A 7 -11.98 36.17 9.86
N ALA A 8 -11.60 35.09 10.53
CA ALA A 8 -11.15 33.85 9.88
C ALA A 8 -12.22 33.25 8.94
N LEU A 9 -13.50 33.29 9.34
CA LEU A 9 -14.62 32.82 8.55
C LEU A 9 -14.93 33.71 7.34
N SER A 10 -14.62 35.01 7.40
CA SER A 10 -14.80 35.96 6.30
C SER A 10 -13.88 35.70 5.09
N PHE A 11 -12.95 34.74 5.17
CA PHE A 11 -12.12 34.30 4.05
C PHE A 11 -12.65 33.03 3.37
N ASN A 12 -13.68 32.38 3.92
CA ASN A 12 -14.31 31.22 3.31
C ASN A 12 -15.40 31.69 2.32
N SER A 13 -15.24 31.38 1.04
CA SER A 13 -16.12 31.86 -0.04
C SER A 13 -17.59 31.45 0.10
N VAL A 14 -17.88 30.31 0.73
CA VAL A 14 -19.25 29.83 0.98
C VAL A 14 -19.88 30.60 2.15
N ILE A 15 -19.11 30.79 3.22
CA ILE A 15 -19.57 31.50 4.42
C ILE A 15 -19.73 33.00 4.13
N VAL A 16 -18.86 33.59 3.31
CA VAL A 16 -18.97 34.99 2.87
C VAL A 16 -20.31 35.25 2.18
N LYS A 17 -20.77 34.36 1.29
CA LYS A 17 -22.08 34.51 0.62
C LYS A 17 -23.25 34.49 1.63
N GLN A 18 -23.16 33.66 2.67
CA GLN A 18 -24.17 33.58 3.74
C GLN A 18 -24.12 34.81 4.67
N LEU A 19 -22.92 35.29 5.01
CA LEU A 19 -22.74 36.51 5.80
C LEU A 19 -23.13 37.77 4.99
N GLN A 20 -22.97 37.72 3.65
CA GLN A 20 -23.37 38.79 2.74
C GLN A 20 -24.88 38.95 2.65
N SER A 21 -25.62 37.84 2.64
CA SER A 21 -27.08 37.81 2.58
C SER A 21 -27.74 38.15 3.92
N ASN A 22 -27.01 38.05 5.04
CA ASN A 22 -27.51 38.42 6.36
C ASN A 22 -27.37 39.94 6.64
N GLN A 23 -28.39 40.70 6.27
CA GLN A 23 -28.42 42.15 6.48
C GLN A 23 -28.34 42.55 7.96
N SER A 24 -29.00 41.81 8.85
CA SER A 24 -28.96 42.10 10.30
C SER A 24 -27.53 42.00 10.85
N PHE A 25 -26.74 41.05 10.38
CA PHE A 25 -25.35 40.88 10.76
C PHE A 25 -24.49 42.04 10.27
N LYS A 26 -24.61 42.43 8.99
CA LYS A 26 -23.89 43.57 8.41
C LYS A 26 -24.19 44.88 9.16
N SER A 27 -25.46 45.18 9.42
CA SER A 27 -25.86 46.38 10.15
C SER A 27 -25.28 46.40 11.57
N LYS A 28 -25.31 45.26 12.27
CA LYS A 28 -24.73 45.14 13.62
C LYS A 28 -23.21 45.31 13.61
N LEU A 29 -22.53 44.80 12.59
CA LEU A 29 -21.08 44.93 12.44
C LEU A 29 -20.68 46.40 12.22
N VAL A 30 -21.37 47.11 11.33
CA VAL A 30 -21.14 48.55 11.07
C VAL A 30 -21.43 49.38 12.33
N GLN A 31 -22.55 49.10 13.02
CA GLN A 31 -22.89 49.80 14.27
C GLN A 31 -21.82 49.58 15.34
N THR A 32 -21.33 48.34 15.48
CA THR A 32 -20.28 48.01 16.46
C THR A 32 -18.94 48.67 16.09
N ASN A 33 -18.65 48.83 14.81
CA ASN A 33 -17.45 49.52 14.32
C ASN A 33 -17.39 51.00 14.77
N HIS A 34 -18.54 51.68 14.72
CA HIS A 34 -18.66 53.07 15.13
C HIS A 34 -18.71 53.24 16.66
N GLN A 35 -19.17 52.24 17.40
CA GLN A 35 -19.35 52.31 18.86
C GLN A 35 -18.15 51.79 19.66
N THR A 36 -17.28 50.96 19.06
CA THR A 36 -16.12 50.41 19.78
C THR A 36 -15.02 51.45 19.95
N ASN A 37 -14.47 51.58 21.16
CA ASN A 37 -13.28 52.41 21.44
C ASN A 37 -11.96 51.61 21.32
N ASP A 38 -12.03 50.30 21.06
CA ASP A 38 -10.86 49.43 20.89
C ASP A 38 -10.38 49.45 19.43
N GLU A 39 -9.17 49.97 19.23
CA GLU A 39 -8.55 50.14 17.91
C GLU A 39 -8.29 48.81 17.19
N ASN A 40 -7.99 47.73 17.93
CA ASN A 40 -7.77 46.40 17.36
C ASN A 40 -9.08 45.78 16.90
N VAL A 41 -10.15 45.89 17.71
CA VAL A 41 -11.49 45.42 17.32
C VAL A 41 -12.00 46.20 16.12
N ARG A 42 -11.77 47.52 16.07
CA ARG A 42 -12.14 48.37 14.92
C ARG A 42 -11.40 47.94 13.64
N LYS A 43 -10.09 47.63 13.73
CA LYS A 43 -9.31 47.09 12.60
C LYS A 43 -9.85 45.76 12.09
N ILE A 44 -10.19 44.84 12.99
CA ILE A 44 -10.74 43.52 12.63
C ILE A 44 -12.12 43.66 11.97
N ILE A 45 -13.00 44.51 12.52
CA ILE A 45 -14.34 44.76 11.95
C ILE A 45 -14.24 45.40 10.55
N ASN A 46 -13.34 46.38 10.36
CA ASN A 46 -13.10 46.98 9.04
C ASN A 46 -12.63 45.95 8.01
N GLY A 47 -11.75 45.03 8.42
CA GLY A 47 -11.34 43.91 7.57
C GLY A 47 -12.54 43.04 7.17
N ILE A 48 -13.36 42.61 8.14
CA ILE A 48 -14.53 41.77 7.87
C ILE A 48 -15.48 42.47 6.89
N LEU A 49 -15.74 43.78 7.09
CA LEU A 49 -16.60 44.57 6.19
C LEU A 49 -16.02 44.65 4.77
N TRP A 50 -14.70 44.76 4.62
CA TRP A 50 -14.04 44.73 3.31
C TRP A 50 -14.25 43.38 2.62
N ASN A 51 -13.95 42.26 3.30
CA ASN A 51 -14.16 40.91 2.74
C ASN A 51 -15.61 40.64 2.33
N LEU A 52 -16.59 41.20 3.05
CA LEU A 52 -18.01 41.08 2.74
C LEU A 52 -18.49 42.01 1.63
N ASN A 53 -17.76 43.10 1.34
CA ASN A 53 -18.13 44.08 0.31
C ASN A 53 -17.32 43.95 -0.98
N SER A 54 -16.21 43.19 -0.96
CA SER A 54 -15.45 42.84 -2.15
C SER A 54 -16.28 41.91 -3.05
N ASN A 55 -16.89 42.48 -4.10
CA ASN A 55 -17.53 41.71 -5.17
C ASN A 55 -16.48 40.85 -5.87
N ARG A 56 -16.30 39.60 -5.42
CA ARG A 56 -15.61 38.57 -6.22
C ARG A 56 -16.58 38.09 -7.30
N GLU A 57 -16.77 38.92 -8.32
CA GLU A 57 -17.24 38.45 -9.61
C GLU A 57 -16.13 37.60 -10.24
N GLU A 58 -16.48 36.39 -10.66
CA GLU A 58 -15.68 35.55 -11.56
C GLU A 58 -15.60 36.24 -12.92
N ASN A 59 -14.78 37.28 -13.04
CA ASN A 59 -14.41 37.84 -14.34
C ASN A 59 -13.21 37.07 -14.87
N ILE A 60 -13.52 36.13 -15.77
CA ILE A 60 -12.59 35.62 -16.79
C ILE A 60 -12.15 36.84 -17.61
N VAL A 61 -11.04 37.45 -17.21
CA VAL A 61 -10.29 38.35 -18.08
C VAL A 61 -9.14 37.54 -18.67
N VAL A 62 -9.29 37.20 -19.94
CA VAL A 62 -8.18 36.83 -20.80
C VAL A 62 -7.33 38.09 -20.95
N ASP A 63 -6.31 38.25 -20.09
CA ASP A 63 -5.27 39.25 -20.30
C ASP A 63 -4.08 38.59 -20.98
N ASN A 64 -4.00 38.81 -22.29
CA ASN A 64 -2.89 38.47 -23.16
C ASN A 64 -1.73 39.47 -23.00
N SER A 65 -1.18 39.59 -21.79
CA SER A 65 0.07 40.32 -21.53
C SER A 65 0.94 39.56 -20.53
N ASN A 66 1.47 38.43 -20.98
CA ASN A 66 2.21 37.49 -20.14
C ASN A 66 3.68 37.93 -19.93
N THR A 67 3.90 39.06 -19.25
CA THR A 67 5.23 39.43 -18.73
C THR A 67 5.15 39.75 -17.24
N LYS A 68 5.57 38.79 -16.39
CA LYS A 68 5.73 39.01 -14.94
C LYS A 68 6.59 40.25 -14.71
N LYS A 69 6.14 41.15 -13.83
CA LYS A 69 6.78 42.45 -13.57
C LYS A 69 8.08 42.30 -12.76
N PHE A 70 8.12 41.32 -11.85
CA PHE A 70 9.28 41.00 -11.04
C PHE A 70 9.70 39.54 -11.24
N ASP A 71 11.00 39.30 -11.19
CA ASP A 71 11.55 37.96 -11.25
C ASP A 71 11.50 37.32 -9.85
N ILE A 72 11.76 38.11 -8.81
CA ILE A 72 11.88 37.65 -7.43
C ILE A 72 11.14 38.59 -6.47
N MET A 73 10.38 38.03 -5.54
CA MET A 73 9.93 38.73 -4.34
C MET A 73 10.75 38.27 -3.13
N ILE A 74 11.31 39.19 -2.35
CA ILE A 74 11.99 38.83 -1.09
C ILE A 74 11.03 39.05 0.08
N SER A 75 10.59 37.95 0.69
CA SER A 75 9.81 37.94 1.93
C SER A 75 10.77 37.81 3.11
N TYR A 76 10.75 38.80 4.01
CA TYR A 76 11.69 38.88 5.13
C TYR A 76 11.06 39.56 6.37
N SER A 77 11.68 39.38 7.54
CA SER A 77 11.31 40.14 8.75
C SER A 77 12.04 41.48 8.76
N HIS A 78 11.40 42.59 9.14
CA HIS A 78 12.06 43.90 9.25
C HIS A 78 13.33 43.92 10.12
N LYS A 79 13.49 42.95 11.03
CA LYS A 79 14.70 42.80 11.84
C LYS A 79 15.91 42.24 11.07
N ASP A 80 15.67 41.58 9.94
CA ASP A 80 16.68 41.03 9.05
C ASP A 80 16.99 41.97 7.86
N LYS A 81 16.44 43.20 7.89
CA LYS A 81 16.50 44.20 6.80
C LYS A 81 17.90 44.47 6.26
N GLN A 82 18.92 44.50 7.12
CA GLN A 82 20.29 44.81 6.69
C GLN A 82 20.84 43.73 5.75
N ILE A 83 20.66 42.45 6.08
CA ILE A 83 21.14 41.34 5.26
C ILE A 83 20.30 41.19 3.99
N CYS A 84 18.97 41.34 4.10
CA CYS A 84 18.08 41.30 2.93
C CYS A 84 18.33 42.47 1.97
N LYS A 85 18.75 43.64 2.48
CA LYS A 85 19.18 44.77 1.65
C LYS A 85 20.45 44.45 0.87
N GLN A 86 21.43 43.84 1.54
CA GLN A 86 22.65 43.40 0.88
C GLN A 86 22.36 42.37 -0.22
N LEU A 87 21.48 41.39 0.03
CA LEU A 87 21.03 40.42 -0.98
C LEU A 87 20.33 41.08 -2.17
N TYR A 88 19.48 42.07 -1.90
CA TYR A 88 18.79 42.84 -2.93
C TYR A 88 19.77 43.61 -3.83
N ASP A 89 20.71 44.34 -3.24
CA ASP A 89 21.68 45.15 -3.99
C ASP A 89 22.53 44.25 -4.91
N GLU A 90 22.94 43.08 -4.43
CA GLU A 90 23.71 42.08 -5.20
C GLU A 90 22.88 41.44 -6.34
N LEU A 91 21.64 41.03 -6.07
CA LEU A 91 20.79 40.39 -7.07
C LEU A 91 20.34 41.37 -8.18
N ILE A 92 20.18 42.66 -7.86
CA ILE A 92 19.93 43.70 -8.86
C ILE A 92 21.16 43.93 -9.74
N GLN A 93 22.37 43.95 -9.17
CA GLN A 93 23.60 44.08 -9.97
C GLN A 93 23.76 42.92 -10.97
N VAL A 94 23.25 41.74 -10.63
CA VAL A 94 23.24 40.56 -11.51
C VAL A 94 22.09 40.58 -12.54
N GLY A 95 21.16 41.54 -12.42
CA GLY A 95 20.14 41.82 -13.42
C GLY A 95 18.73 41.30 -13.11
N TYR A 96 18.46 40.82 -11.88
CA TYR A 96 17.11 40.41 -11.48
C TYR A 96 16.22 41.62 -11.15
N ARG A 97 14.96 41.60 -11.59
CA ARG A 97 13.94 42.58 -11.16
C ARG A 97 13.33 42.09 -9.84
N ILE A 98 13.59 42.80 -8.76
CA ILE A 98 13.24 42.32 -7.41
C ILE A 98 12.23 43.25 -6.75
N TRP A 99 11.22 42.65 -6.14
CA TRP A 99 10.33 43.33 -5.22
C TRP A 99 10.74 43.04 -3.77
N ILE A 100 10.89 44.09 -2.97
CA ILE A 100 11.14 44.01 -1.53
C ILE A 100 10.65 45.31 -0.86
N ASP A 101 10.05 45.18 0.32
CA ASP A 101 9.53 46.33 1.06
C ASP A 101 10.64 47.00 1.90
N PHE A 102 11.27 48.07 1.40
CA PHE A 102 12.33 48.75 2.15
C PHE A 102 11.87 49.91 3.02
N ASN A 103 10.94 50.76 2.60
CA ASN A 103 10.54 51.95 3.35
C ASN A 103 9.11 52.37 2.99
N GLN A 104 8.20 52.22 3.96
CA GLN A 104 6.86 52.83 4.02
C GLN A 104 5.87 52.48 2.90
N MET A 105 5.17 51.35 3.07
CA MET A 105 3.85 51.15 2.49
C MET A 105 2.85 52.19 3.03
N HIS A 106 2.66 53.30 2.32
CA HIS A 106 1.48 54.15 2.50
C HIS A 106 0.31 53.50 1.73
N GLY A 107 -0.66 52.93 2.45
CA GLY A 107 -1.83 52.25 1.84
C GLY A 107 -2.13 50.89 2.47
N ASN A 108 -3.02 50.12 1.83
CA ASN A 108 -3.40 48.78 2.28
C ASN A 108 -2.26 47.78 1.97
N VAL A 109 -1.36 47.63 2.94
CA VAL A 109 -0.19 46.74 2.96
C VAL A 109 -0.45 45.37 2.31
N MET A 110 -1.61 44.77 2.56
CA MET A 110 -1.94 43.43 2.06
C MET A 110 -2.16 43.39 0.55
N ASP A 111 -2.70 44.45 -0.06
CA ASP A 111 -2.97 44.49 -1.51
C ASP A 111 -1.65 44.58 -2.29
N ALA A 112 -0.71 45.40 -1.81
CA ALA A 112 0.62 45.51 -2.40
C ALA A 112 1.44 44.21 -2.28
N MET A 113 1.29 43.49 -1.16
CA MET A 113 1.93 42.18 -0.95
C MET A 113 1.33 41.10 -1.87
N VAL A 114 0.00 41.04 -2.00
CA VAL A 114 -0.68 40.09 -2.89
C VAL A 114 -0.31 40.35 -4.35
N GLU A 115 -0.32 41.62 -4.78
CA GLU A 115 0.08 42.01 -6.12
C GLU A 115 1.55 41.65 -6.40
N ALA A 116 2.45 41.89 -5.44
CA ALA A 116 3.85 41.52 -5.57
C ALA A 116 4.06 40.00 -5.69
N ILE A 117 3.33 39.18 -4.93
CA ILE A 117 3.40 37.71 -5.02
C ILE A 117 2.92 37.24 -6.38
N GLU A 118 1.78 37.75 -6.86
CA GLU A 118 1.20 37.33 -8.15
C GLU A 118 2.03 37.80 -9.35
N GLN A 119 2.67 38.97 -9.26
CA GLN A 119 3.53 39.53 -10.30
C GLN A 119 4.97 39.02 -10.25
N SER A 120 5.33 38.18 -9.27
CA SER A 120 6.66 37.59 -9.12
C SER A 120 6.72 36.16 -9.64
N ARG A 121 7.91 35.72 -10.08
CA ARG A 121 8.12 34.34 -10.52
C ARG A 121 8.55 33.42 -9.40
N THR A 122 9.45 33.92 -8.55
CA THR A 122 10.01 33.21 -7.41
C THR A 122 9.80 34.05 -6.16
N ILE A 123 9.54 33.40 -5.02
CA ILE A 123 9.58 34.05 -3.70
C ILE A 123 10.77 33.51 -2.90
N MET A 124 11.60 34.42 -2.41
CA MET A 124 12.69 34.11 -1.48
C MET A 124 12.18 34.30 -0.06
N ILE A 125 12.24 33.23 0.74
CA ILE A 125 11.82 33.24 2.14
C ILE A 125 13.05 33.35 3.03
N CYS A 126 13.29 34.53 3.59
CA CYS A 126 14.40 34.82 4.49
C CYS A 126 14.09 34.37 5.92
N MET A 127 14.45 33.13 6.22
CA MET A 127 14.16 32.44 7.47
C MET A 127 15.00 32.96 8.66
N SER A 128 14.28 33.38 9.69
CA SER A 128 14.77 33.67 11.05
C SER A 128 13.66 33.38 12.06
N GLU A 129 13.99 33.38 13.36
CA GLU A 129 12.96 33.26 14.42
C GLU A 129 11.96 34.43 14.36
N GLN A 130 12.40 35.60 13.87
CA GLN A 130 11.55 36.77 13.72
C GLN A 130 10.64 36.65 12.50
N TYR A 131 11.11 36.03 11.41
CA TYR A 131 10.29 35.69 10.25
C TYR A 131 9.13 34.77 10.64
N ARG A 132 9.43 33.73 11.42
CA ARG A 132 8.41 32.77 11.89
C ARG A 132 7.35 33.40 12.79
N ARG A 133 7.71 34.39 13.60
CA ARG A 133 6.76 35.08 14.49
C ARG A 133 5.91 36.14 13.78
N SER A 134 6.24 36.48 12.54
CA SER A 134 5.52 37.51 11.78
C SER A 134 4.29 36.94 11.09
N ASN A 135 3.11 37.47 11.44
CA ASN A 135 1.85 37.11 10.78
C ASN A 135 1.83 37.54 9.30
N TYR A 136 2.52 38.62 8.94
CA TYR A 136 2.64 39.09 7.55
C TYR A 136 3.50 38.13 6.72
N CYS A 137 4.68 37.76 7.22
CA CYS A 137 5.55 36.77 6.57
C CYS A 137 4.86 35.41 6.43
N ARG A 138 4.06 35.02 7.43
CA ARG A 138 3.22 33.81 7.37
C ARG A 138 2.19 33.89 6.24
N ALA A 139 1.48 35.01 6.13
CA ALA A 139 0.50 35.21 5.08
C ALA A 139 1.15 35.18 3.69
N GLU A 140 2.29 35.84 3.49
CA GLU A 140 3.03 35.83 2.22
C GLU A 140 3.47 34.42 1.83
N ALA A 141 4.10 33.70 2.76
CA ALA A 141 4.57 32.34 2.51
C ALA A 141 3.42 31.39 2.21
N GLN A 142 2.30 31.49 2.95
CA GLN A 142 1.11 30.66 2.74
C GLN A 142 0.44 30.97 1.40
N TYR A 143 0.32 32.26 1.05
CA TYR A 143 -0.29 32.65 -0.21
C TYR A 143 0.56 32.21 -1.41
N ALA A 144 1.88 32.39 -1.32
CA ALA A 144 2.79 31.93 -2.37
C ALA A 144 2.77 30.41 -2.53
N PHE A 145 2.68 29.67 -1.42
CA PHE A 145 2.51 28.21 -1.43
C PHE A 145 1.19 27.79 -2.09
N GLN A 146 0.08 28.47 -1.77
CA GLN A 146 -1.23 28.21 -2.39
C GLN A 146 -1.23 28.48 -3.90
N LYS A 147 -0.49 29.50 -4.34
CA LYS A 147 -0.30 29.85 -5.75
C LYS A 147 0.75 28.98 -6.46
N GLN A 148 1.36 28.02 -5.76
CA GLN A 148 2.41 27.14 -6.29
C GLN A 148 3.60 27.91 -6.89
N LEU A 149 3.93 29.07 -6.33
CA LEU A 149 5.13 29.81 -6.72
C LEU A 149 6.39 29.04 -6.32
N ASN A 150 7.47 29.25 -7.08
CA ASN A 150 8.77 28.68 -6.72
C ASN A 150 9.26 29.35 -5.43
N ILE A 151 9.39 28.57 -4.35
CA ILE A 151 9.83 29.05 -3.04
C ILE A 151 11.30 28.68 -2.84
N VAL A 152 12.14 29.67 -2.58
CA VAL A 152 13.57 29.48 -2.27
C VAL A 152 13.80 29.89 -0.80
N PRO A 153 13.94 28.92 0.12
CA PRO A 153 14.18 29.24 1.53
C PRO A 153 15.66 29.59 1.78
N ILE A 154 15.90 30.64 2.56
CA ILE A 154 17.23 31.16 2.87
C ILE A 154 17.38 31.31 4.38
N LEU A 155 18.39 30.66 4.97
CA LEU A 155 18.64 30.76 6.40
C LEU A 155 19.56 31.93 6.71
N LEU A 156 19.05 32.94 7.43
CA LEU A 156 19.82 34.15 7.80
C LEU A 156 20.29 34.17 9.26
N GLN A 157 19.66 33.40 10.14
CA GLN A 157 19.98 33.40 11.57
C GLN A 157 20.76 32.14 11.97
N LYS A 158 21.95 32.33 12.56
CA LYS A 158 22.80 31.21 13.02
C LYS A 158 22.08 30.38 14.07
N HIS A 159 22.14 29.05 13.93
CA HIS A 159 21.46 28.07 14.79
C HIS A 159 19.93 28.11 14.78
N TYR A 160 19.31 28.92 13.92
CA TYR A 160 17.87 28.87 13.73
C TYR A 160 17.50 27.61 12.93
N LYS A 161 16.47 26.90 13.39
CA LYS A 161 15.85 25.79 12.68
C LYS A 161 14.38 26.12 12.52
N PRO A 162 13.83 26.10 11.30
CA PRO A 162 12.40 26.36 11.12
C PRO A 162 11.61 25.35 11.94
N ASP A 163 10.65 25.83 12.71
CA ASP A 163 9.69 25.05 13.50
C ASP A 163 8.25 25.58 13.29
N GLY A 164 7.26 24.86 13.81
CA GLY A 164 5.84 25.22 13.67
C GLY A 164 5.36 25.33 12.22
N TRP A 165 4.63 26.40 11.90
CA TRP A 165 4.01 26.60 10.58
C TRP A 165 5.05 26.75 9.46
N LEU A 166 6.23 27.31 9.76
CA LEU A 166 7.27 27.53 8.76
C LEU A 166 7.92 26.21 8.38
N ALA A 167 8.23 25.34 9.36
CA ALA A 167 8.70 23.98 9.08
C ALA A 167 7.72 23.17 8.23
N PHE A 168 6.42 23.32 8.46
CA PHE A 168 5.40 22.68 7.65
C PHE A 168 5.41 23.16 6.19
N LEU A 169 5.65 24.46 5.97
CA LEU A 169 5.56 25.08 4.64
C LEU A 169 6.79 24.81 3.77
N ILE A 170 7.98 24.80 4.36
CA ILE A 170 9.26 24.71 3.62
C ILE A 170 10.11 23.49 4.01
N GLY A 171 9.64 22.61 4.90
CA GLY A 171 10.43 21.52 5.49
C GLY A 171 10.92 20.44 4.51
N SER A 172 10.37 20.39 3.29
CA SER A 172 10.84 19.53 2.21
C SER A 172 11.78 20.23 1.22
N LEU A 173 11.97 21.54 1.35
CA LEU A 173 12.79 22.35 0.46
C LEU A 173 14.21 22.47 1.04
N LEU A 174 15.21 22.32 0.18
CA LEU A 174 16.60 22.62 0.54
C LEU A 174 16.72 24.13 0.74
N TYR A 175 17.28 24.54 1.88
CA TYR A 175 17.52 25.94 2.16
C TYR A 175 18.98 26.31 1.97
N ILE A 176 19.21 27.52 1.49
CA ILE A 176 20.57 28.06 1.33
C ILE A 176 20.98 28.70 2.64
N ASP A 177 22.06 28.21 3.22
CA ASP A 177 22.51 28.60 4.56
C ASP A 177 23.60 29.68 4.48
N PHE A 178 23.21 30.94 4.70
CA PHE A 178 24.13 32.09 4.75
C PHE A 178 24.90 32.17 6.08
N THR A 179 24.68 31.23 7.00
CA THR A 179 25.31 31.21 8.33
C THR A 179 26.46 30.21 8.44
N LYS A 180 26.55 29.27 7.49
CA LYS A 180 27.57 28.20 7.46
C LYS A 180 28.76 28.47 6.53
N ASN A 181 28.58 29.27 5.49
CA ASN A 181 29.60 29.55 4.47
C ASN A 181 29.98 31.04 4.48
N GLU A 182 31.13 31.39 3.90
CA GLU A 182 31.43 32.79 3.56
C GLU A 182 30.33 33.35 2.64
N TYR A 183 29.96 34.62 2.84
CA TYR A 183 28.83 35.27 2.18
C TYR A 183 28.87 35.12 0.65
N SER A 184 30.07 35.26 0.05
CA SER A 184 30.32 35.08 -1.39
C SER A 184 29.93 33.68 -1.90
N LYS A 185 30.24 32.63 -1.14
CA LYS A 185 29.95 31.23 -1.49
C LYS A 185 28.46 30.90 -1.32
N ALA A 186 27.81 31.46 -0.29
CA ALA A 186 26.35 31.32 -0.12
C ALA A 186 25.58 32.05 -1.24
N LEU A 187 26.08 33.22 -1.67
CA LEU A 187 25.54 33.95 -2.81
C LEU A 187 25.68 33.16 -4.11
N GLU A 188 26.81 32.49 -4.35
CA GLU A 188 27.01 31.63 -5.52
C GLU A 188 26.00 30.46 -5.57
N LEU A 189 25.77 29.79 -4.43
CA LEU A 189 24.76 28.72 -4.32
C LEU A 189 23.34 29.24 -4.61
N LEU A 190 23.01 30.44 -4.10
CA LEU A 190 21.75 31.10 -4.40
C LEU A 190 21.58 31.40 -5.89
N MET A 191 22.63 31.92 -6.54
CA MET A 191 22.60 32.21 -7.97
C MET A 191 22.43 30.94 -8.82
N ASN A 192 23.03 29.82 -8.41
CA ASN A 192 22.87 28.54 -9.11
C ASN A 192 21.44 28.01 -8.98
N GLU A 193 20.83 28.07 -7.80
CA GLU A 193 19.42 27.66 -7.62
C GLU A 193 18.45 28.54 -8.43
N LEU A 194 18.67 29.86 -8.45
CA LEU A 194 17.85 30.78 -9.26
C LEU A 194 18.01 30.51 -10.77
N LYS A 195 19.21 30.20 -11.26
CA LYS A 195 19.46 29.81 -12.67
C LYS A 195 18.86 28.45 -13.04
N MET A 196 18.92 27.46 -12.15
CA MET A 196 18.30 26.15 -12.37
C MET A 196 16.76 26.23 -12.44
N ALA A 197 16.16 27.14 -11.67
CA ALA A 197 14.73 27.45 -11.76
C ALA A 197 14.36 28.13 -13.09
N ASP A 198 15.27 28.89 -13.69
CA ASP A 198 15.09 29.46 -15.03
C ASP A 198 15.17 28.42 -16.14
N THR A 199 16.11 27.47 -16.05
CA THR A 199 16.28 26.41 -17.06
C THR A 199 15.17 25.36 -17.06
N ARG A 200 14.62 24.99 -15.89
CA ARG A 200 13.47 24.04 -15.82
C ARG A 200 12.23 24.56 -16.55
N ASN A 201 12.01 25.88 -16.52
CA ASN A 201 10.86 26.51 -17.18
C ASN A 201 11.14 26.84 -18.67
N GLU A 202 12.40 27.03 -19.09
CA GLU A 202 12.75 27.11 -20.51
C GLU A 202 12.63 25.75 -21.22
N ILE A 203 12.94 24.64 -20.55
CA ILE A 203 12.73 23.29 -21.07
C ILE A 203 11.23 23.00 -21.27
N SER A 204 10.36 23.57 -20.42
CA SER A 204 8.91 23.49 -20.55
C SER A 204 8.34 24.34 -21.70
N THR A 205 9.07 25.33 -22.23
CA THR A 205 8.59 26.22 -23.31
C THR A 205 9.22 25.91 -24.66
N LYS A 206 10.45 25.37 -24.71
CA LYS A 206 11.14 25.01 -25.96
C LYS A 206 10.73 23.66 -26.54
N SER A 207 10.06 22.77 -25.79
CA SER A 207 9.58 21.47 -26.31
C SER A 207 8.24 21.53 -27.06
N VAL A 208 7.68 22.72 -27.30
CA VAL A 208 6.33 22.91 -27.89
C VAL A 208 6.35 23.37 -29.36
N GLN A 209 7.51 23.63 -29.96
CA GLN A 209 7.59 24.08 -31.36
C GLN A 209 8.51 23.22 -32.25
N SER A 210 8.14 21.96 -32.48
CA SER A 210 8.39 21.33 -33.79
C SER A 210 7.48 20.12 -34.06
N LYS A 211 6.44 20.40 -34.86
CA LYS A 211 5.81 19.55 -35.89
C LYS A 211 5.01 18.30 -35.48
N LEU A 212 3.70 18.55 -35.39
CA LEU A 212 2.54 17.72 -35.77
C LEU A 212 2.82 16.56 -36.76
N HIS A 213 2.41 15.34 -36.38
CA HIS A 213 1.30 14.66 -37.08
C HIS A 213 0.59 13.61 -36.20
N SER A 214 -0.70 13.89 -35.96
CA SER A 214 -1.85 12.98 -35.78
C SER A 214 -1.77 11.80 -34.80
N VAL A 215 -2.41 11.95 -33.61
CA VAL A 215 -3.60 11.19 -33.17
C VAL A 215 -4.33 12.05 -32.11
N GLU A 216 -5.61 12.37 -32.34
CA GLU A 216 -6.51 13.02 -31.37
C GLU A 216 -6.93 12.05 -30.26
N LEU A 217 -6.90 12.50 -28.99
CA LEU A 217 -7.72 11.93 -27.94
C LEU A 217 -8.52 13.06 -27.26
N LEU A 218 -9.80 13.11 -27.58
CA LEU A 218 -10.82 13.95 -26.95
C LEU A 218 -11.02 13.51 -25.49
N ALA A 219 -10.75 14.42 -24.54
CA ALA A 219 -11.25 14.30 -23.17
C ALA A 219 -12.65 14.94 -23.10
N ILE A 220 -13.63 14.12 -22.73
CA ILE A 220 -15.01 14.52 -22.50
C ILE A 220 -15.09 15.28 -21.17
N THR A 221 -15.34 16.58 -21.28
CA THR A 221 -15.95 17.40 -20.23
C THR A 221 -17.46 17.16 -20.26
N SER A 222 -18.02 16.41 -19.31
CA SER A 222 -19.39 16.69 -18.79
C SER A 222 -19.80 15.74 -17.66
N CYS A 223 -20.64 16.28 -16.78
CA CYS A 223 -21.32 15.65 -15.64
C CYS A 223 -20.56 15.55 -14.31
N LEU A 224 -20.29 16.71 -13.71
CA LEU A 224 -20.34 16.86 -12.25
C LEU A 224 -21.68 17.49 -11.86
N THR A 225 -22.68 16.65 -11.62
CA THR A 225 -23.69 16.94 -10.59
C THR A 225 -23.56 15.83 -9.55
N GLN A 226 -23.03 16.19 -8.37
CA GLN A 226 -23.04 15.29 -7.22
C GLN A 226 -24.45 15.32 -6.61
N PRO A 227 -25.17 14.19 -6.47
CA PRO A 227 -26.19 14.08 -5.45
C PRO A 227 -25.51 13.89 -4.07
N PRO A 228 -26.18 14.31 -2.98
CA PRO A 228 -25.55 14.45 -1.67
C PRO A 228 -24.97 13.12 -1.16
N SER A 229 -23.75 13.21 -0.65
CA SER A 229 -23.06 12.13 0.06
C SER A 229 -23.72 11.89 1.42
N GLN A 230 -24.60 10.89 1.51
CA GLN A 230 -24.95 10.31 2.80
C GLN A 230 -23.87 9.28 3.17
N SER A 231 -22.95 9.70 4.03
CA SER A 231 -22.22 8.77 4.89
C SER A 231 -23.22 8.17 5.87
N ILE A 232 -23.20 6.85 6.09
CA ILE A 232 -23.81 6.29 7.30
C ILE A 232 -22.86 6.58 8.46
N THR A 233 -22.84 7.86 8.85
CA THR A 233 -22.61 8.33 10.20
C THR A 233 -23.88 8.03 11.01
N PHE A 234 -23.85 8.25 12.32
CA PHE A 234 -25.04 8.18 13.17
C PHE A 234 -26.30 8.74 12.46
N PRO A 235 -27.51 8.22 12.71
CA PRO A 235 -28.74 8.68 12.04
C PRO A 235 -28.81 10.20 11.98
N GLU A 236 -29.32 10.79 10.89
CA GLU A 236 -29.21 12.24 10.63
C GLU A 236 -29.71 13.13 11.79
N ASN A 237 -30.55 12.59 12.68
CA ASN A 237 -31.06 13.25 13.87
C ASN A 237 -30.29 12.95 15.17
N VAL A 238 -29.13 12.32 15.15
CA VAL A 238 -28.39 11.91 16.36
C VAL A 238 -28.08 13.09 17.28
N GLN A 239 -27.83 14.27 16.72
CA GLN A 239 -27.61 15.50 17.49
C GLN A 239 -28.82 15.90 18.38
N HIS A 240 -29.98 15.30 18.13
CA HIS A 240 -31.22 15.52 18.90
C HIS A 240 -31.61 14.30 19.75
N TRP A 241 -30.78 13.26 19.80
CA TRP A 241 -31.03 12.10 20.63
C TRP A 241 -30.85 12.45 22.10
N THR A 242 -31.79 11.96 22.91
CA THR A 242 -31.70 11.97 24.37
C THR A 242 -30.92 10.74 24.82
N GLU A 243 -30.52 10.70 26.10
CA GLU A 243 -29.90 9.54 26.74
C GLU A 243 -30.68 8.23 26.49
N THR A 244 -32.02 8.30 26.55
CA THR A 244 -32.89 7.14 26.26
C THR A 244 -32.81 6.66 24.81
N HIS A 245 -32.65 7.58 23.86
CA HIS A 245 -32.48 7.24 22.44
C HIS A 245 -31.13 6.56 22.20
N VAL A 246 -30.05 7.06 22.80
CA VAL A 246 -28.71 6.44 22.72
C VAL A 246 -28.71 5.06 23.36
N HIS A 247 -29.30 4.91 24.55
CA HIS A 247 -29.37 3.61 25.25
C HIS A 247 -30.17 2.57 24.45
N ARG A 248 -31.32 2.98 23.87
CA ARG A 248 -32.13 2.11 23.00
C ARG A 248 -31.33 1.66 21.78
N TRP A 249 -30.66 2.60 21.11
CA TRP A 249 -29.84 2.30 19.93
C TRP A 249 -28.68 1.34 20.24
N LEU A 250 -27.97 1.53 21.35
CA LEU A 250 -26.90 0.61 21.79
C LEU A 250 -27.44 -0.80 22.09
N SER A 251 -28.63 -0.88 22.70
CA SER A 251 -29.29 -2.14 23.03
C SER A 251 -29.78 -2.88 21.77
N GLU A 252 -30.38 -2.17 20.81
CA GLU A 252 -30.82 -2.70 19.51
C GLU A 252 -29.65 -3.20 18.65
N ASN A 253 -28.44 -2.67 18.86
CA ASN A 253 -27.21 -3.10 18.18
C ASN A 253 -26.42 -4.17 18.97
N ASP A 254 -27.04 -4.84 19.95
CA ASP A 254 -26.44 -5.91 20.74
C ASP A 254 -25.15 -5.46 21.48
N LEU A 255 -25.13 -4.23 22.04
CA LEU A 255 -24.04 -3.66 22.86
C LEU A 255 -24.49 -3.37 24.32
N PRO A 256 -24.80 -4.40 25.12
CA PRO A 256 -25.42 -4.25 26.45
C PRO A 256 -24.48 -3.73 27.55
N GLN A 257 -23.16 -3.91 27.46
CA GLN A 257 -22.18 -3.27 28.35
C GLN A 257 -21.97 -1.81 27.95
N MET A 258 -21.91 -1.48 26.66
CA MET A 258 -21.84 -0.07 26.21
C MET A 258 -23.08 0.71 26.59
N ALA A 259 -24.28 0.13 26.42
CA ALA A 259 -25.53 0.74 26.85
C ALA A 259 -25.49 1.12 28.34
N ARG A 260 -24.89 0.26 29.18
CA ARG A 260 -24.75 0.50 30.62
C ARG A 260 -23.62 1.48 30.99
N ILE A 261 -22.59 1.63 30.17
CA ILE A 261 -21.47 2.55 30.42
C ILE A 261 -21.78 3.96 29.95
N LEU A 262 -22.46 4.07 28.81
CA LEU A 262 -22.81 5.34 28.15
C LEU A 262 -24.24 5.78 28.53
N LEU A 263 -24.71 5.44 29.74
CA LEU A 263 -26.06 5.75 30.22
C LEU A 263 -26.37 7.25 30.17
N ASP A 264 -25.37 8.08 30.47
CA ASP A 264 -25.50 9.55 30.53
C ASP A 264 -25.13 10.24 29.20
N MET A 265 -24.96 9.48 28.10
CA MET A 265 -24.64 10.06 26.80
C MET A 265 -25.90 10.38 26.01
N ASP A 266 -26.12 11.66 25.75
CA ASP A 266 -26.97 12.11 24.66
C ASP A 266 -26.24 11.99 23.30
N GLY A 267 -26.95 12.24 22.20
CA GLY A 267 -26.35 11.99 20.89
C GLY A 267 -25.28 13.01 20.46
N LEU A 268 -25.25 14.22 21.03
CA LEU A 268 -24.13 15.16 20.82
C LEU A 268 -22.86 14.66 21.49
N ASN A 269 -22.97 14.20 22.73
CA ASN A 269 -21.85 13.62 23.46
C ASN A 269 -21.36 12.31 22.83
N LEU A 270 -22.27 11.51 22.26
CA LEU A 270 -21.92 10.32 21.50
C LEU A 270 -21.10 10.64 20.23
N ILE A 271 -21.43 11.74 19.53
CA ILE A 271 -20.63 12.24 18.39
C ILE A 271 -19.24 12.68 18.87
N TYR A 272 -19.14 13.49 19.92
CA TYR A 272 -17.83 13.92 20.44
C TYR A 272 -16.98 12.74 20.91
N PHE A 273 -17.61 11.77 21.56
CA PHE A 273 -16.95 10.54 21.97
C PHE A 273 -16.45 9.75 20.75
N SER A 274 -17.25 9.64 19.69
CA SER A 274 -16.80 9.02 18.43
C SER A 274 -15.59 9.71 17.81
N GLU A 275 -15.58 11.05 17.75
CA GLU A 275 -14.46 11.79 17.20
C GLU A 275 -13.20 11.66 18.06
N TYR A 276 -13.37 11.65 19.38
CA TYR A 276 -12.28 11.40 20.32
C TYR A 276 -11.70 10.00 20.13
N MET A 277 -12.56 9.00 19.90
CA MET A 277 -12.15 7.63 19.59
C MET A 277 -11.34 7.53 18.28
N ILE A 278 -11.60 8.41 17.31
CA ILE A 278 -10.90 8.46 16.01
C ILE A 278 -9.54 9.16 16.14
N LYS A 279 -9.47 10.24 16.93
CA LYS A 279 -8.28 11.10 17.05
C LYS A 279 -7.25 10.60 18.07
N SER A 280 -7.65 9.70 18.98
CA SER A 280 -6.81 9.28 20.11
C SER A 280 -6.23 7.88 19.94
N GLU A 281 -5.18 7.55 20.70
CA GLU A 281 -4.55 6.24 20.63
C GLU A 281 -5.49 5.11 21.10
N PRO A 282 -5.61 4.00 20.33
CA PRO A 282 -6.48 2.87 20.66
C PRO A 282 -6.33 2.32 22.08
N GLN A 283 -5.09 2.27 22.58
CA GLN A 283 -4.77 1.71 23.89
C GLN A 283 -5.21 2.65 25.02
N HIS A 284 -5.09 3.96 24.82
CA HIS A 284 -5.51 4.97 25.79
C HIS A 284 -7.03 4.96 25.98
N ILE A 285 -7.77 5.00 24.88
CA ILE A 285 -9.24 4.90 24.87
C ILE A 285 -9.72 3.63 25.58
N LEU A 286 -9.11 2.50 25.24
CA LEU A 286 -9.47 1.20 25.83
C LEU A 286 -9.27 1.21 27.34
N SER A 287 -8.16 1.79 27.82
CA SER A 287 -7.89 1.91 29.24
C SER A 287 -8.93 2.77 29.97
N LEU A 288 -9.37 3.86 29.35
CA LEU A 288 -10.39 4.77 29.91
C LEU A 288 -11.75 4.09 30.01
N LEU A 289 -12.18 3.40 28.95
CA LEU A 289 -13.44 2.63 28.93
C LEU A 289 -13.45 1.49 29.95
N GLN A 290 -12.32 0.81 30.13
CA GLN A 290 -12.19 -0.24 31.14
C GLN A 290 -12.23 0.33 32.56
N GLN A 291 -11.55 1.45 32.81
CA GLN A 291 -11.59 2.13 34.11
C GLN A 291 -13.00 2.63 34.45
N ASP A 292 -13.70 3.22 33.47
CA ASP A 292 -15.04 3.74 33.69
C ASP A 292 -16.09 2.63 33.86
N SER A 293 -15.95 1.52 33.13
CA SER A 293 -16.76 0.31 33.32
C SER A 293 -16.60 -0.30 34.71
N LEU A 294 -15.36 -0.44 35.19
CA LEU A 294 -15.11 -0.92 36.54
C LEU A 294 -15.73 -0.01 37.59
N ARG A 295 -15.71 1.32 37.36
CA ARG A 295 -16.31 2.31 38.26
C ARG A 295 -17.85 2.26 38.26
N ARG A 296 -18.48 2.19 37.08
CA ARG A 296 -19.94 2.37 36.92
C ARG A 296 -20.74 1.09 37.07
N ILE A 297 -20.24 -0.02 36.53
CA ILE A 297 -21.01 -1.27 36.43
C ILE A 297 -20.33 -2.46 37.12
N ASN A 298 -19.17 -2.26 37.74
CA ASN A 298 -18.37 -3.29 38.43
C ASN A 298 -18.08 -4.53 37.54
N GLU A 299 -17.97 -4.30 36.24
CA GLU A 299 -17.66 -5.31 35.24
C GLU A 299 -16.50 -4.81 34.36
N ASN A 300 -15.71 -5.72 33.81
CA ASN A 300 -14.77 -5.37 32.75
C ASN A 300 -15.50 -5.42 31.41
N VAL A 301 -15.39 -4.35 30.63
CA VAL A 301 -15.88 -4.37 29.24
C VAL A 301 -15.13 -5.40 28.42
N SER A 302 -15.85 -6.22 27.67
CA SER A 302 -15.21 -7.12 26.71
C SER A 302 -14.55 -6.32 25.57
N LEU A 303 -13.33 -6.70 25.20
CA LEU A 303 -12.63 -6.15 24.02
C LEU A 303 -13.43 -6.33 22.73
N ILE A 304 -14.25 -7.40 22.68
CA ILE A 304 -15.15 -7.69 21.57
C ILE A 304 -16.23 -6.62 21.49
N GLU A 305 -16.79 -6.20 22.63
CA GLU A 305 -17.85 -5.19 22.65
C GLU A 305 -17.32 -3.78 22.38
N ILE A 306 -16.14 -3.43 22.88
CA ILE A 306 -15.44 -2.19 22.50
C ILE A 306 -15.10 -2.21 21.02
N SER A 307 -14.62 -3.34 20.50
CA SER A 307 -14.36 -3.51 19.07
C SER A 307 -15.65 -3.36 18.26
N ARG A 308 -16.77 -3.95 18.67
CA ARG A 308 -18.08 -3.81 17.99
C ARG A 308 -18.60 -2.36 18.03
N PHE A 309 -18.54 -1.70 19.17
CA PHE A 309 -18.89 -0.28 19.29
C PHE A 309 -17.99 0.58 18.39
N ARG A 310 -16.68 0.37 18.47
CA ARG A 310 -15.71 1.00 17.58
C ARG A 310 -15.98 0.66 16.12
N ASN A 311 -16.46 -0.53 15.79
CA ASN A 311 -16.74 -0.95 14.42
C ASN A 311 -17.97 -0.24 13.83
N ILE A 312 -18.99 -0.03 14.66
CA ILE A 312 -20.16 0.76 14.29
C ILE A 312 -19.78 2.23 14.11
N VAL A 313 -18.84 2.70 14.93
CA VAL A 313 -18.42 4.11 15.00
C VAL A 313 -17.26 4.47 14.04
N GLN A 314 -16.43 3.52 13.61
CA GLN A 314 -15.22 3.72 12.79
C GLN A 314 -15.17 2.89 11.51
N GLY A 315 -16.14 2.02 11.23
CA GLY A 315 -16.22 1.35 9.94
C GLY A 315 -16.48 2.38 8.84
N GLU A 316 -15.43 2.77 8.13
CA GLU A 316 -15.52 3.79 7.09
C GLU A 316 -16.14 3.19 5.83
N ILE A 317 -16.99 3.97 5.17
CA ILE A 317 -17.36 3.69 3.79
C ILE A 317 -16.09 3.80 2.96
N ASN A 318 -15.79 2.77 2.18
CA ASN A 318 -14.61 2.76 1.36
C ASN A 318 -14.66 3.93 0.36
N PRO A 319 -13.60 4.75 0.26
CA PRO A 319 -13.62 5.97 -0.55
C PRO A 319 -13.66 5.69 -2.05
N LEU A 320 -13.24 4.48 -2.49
CA LEU A 320 -13.25 4.06 -3.89
C LEU A 320 -14.61 3.44 -4.28
N VAL A 321 -15.28 2.80 -3.32
CA VAL A 321 -16.51 2.02 -3.55
C VAL A 321 -17.52 2.24 -2.43
N LYS A 322 -18.59 2.98 -2.71
CA LYS A 322 -19.57 3.42 -1.70
C LYS A 322 -20.37 2.30 -1.04
N ASN A 323 -20.50 1.13 -1.65
CA ASN A 323 -21.22 -0.03 -1.10
C ASN A 323 -20.30 -1.01 -0.34
N VAL A 324 -19.09 -0.58 0.04
CA VAL A 324 -18.15 -1.39 0.80
C VAL A 324 -17.82 -0.67 2.09
N ARG A 325 -17.84 -1.39 3.21
CA ARG A 325 -17.30 -0.95 4.49
C ARG A 325 -15.92 -1.56 4.69
N GLN A 326 -14.98 -0.76 5.16
CA GLN A 326 -13.62 -1.20 5.43
C GLN A 326 -13.21 -0.96 6.89
N PHE A 327 -12.32 -1.83 7.36
CA PHE A 327 -11.69 -1.79 8.66
C PHE A 327 -10.19 -1.95 8.44
N ILE A 328 -9.43 -0.87 8.58
CA ILE A 328 -8.01 -0.85 8.24
C ILE A 328 -7.19 -0.88 9.53
N GLY A 329 -6.17 -1.73 9.60
CA GLY A 329 -5.21 -1.73 10.71
C GLY A 329 -5.69 -2.43 11.98
N PHE A 330 -6.35 -3.58 11.88
CA PHE A 330 -6.72 -4.39 13.05
C PHE A 330 -5.52 -5.20 13.55
N PRO A 331 -5.06 -4.99 14.80
CA PRO A 331 -3.92 -5.74 15.32
C PRO A 331 -4.33 -7.19 15.61
N PHE A 332 -3.59 -8.16 15.05
CA PHE A 332 -3.83 -9.58 15.30
C PHE A 332 -2.78 -10.22 16.23
N ALA A 333 -1.63 -9.56 16.40
CA ALA A 333 -0.53 -9.97 17.27
C ALA A 333 0.07 -8.77 18.01
N GLN A 334 0.86 -9.02 19.06
CA GLN A 334 1.67 -7.98 19.68
C GLN A 334 2.70 -7.42 18.68
N PRO A 335 3.03 -6.11 18.75
CA PRO A 335 4.08 -5.52 17.92
C PRO A 335 5.40 -6.29 18.08
N PRO A 336 6.03 -6.80 17.01
CA PRO A 336 7.24 -7.61 17.09
C PRO A 336 8.51 -6.75 17.24
N ILE A 337 8.46 -5.77 18.15
CA ILE A 337 9.52 -4.78 18.37
C ILE A 337 10.38 -5.10 19.59
N GLY A 338 11.59 -4.55 19.65
CA GLY A 338 12.49 -4.71 20.78
C GLY A 338 12.75 -6.19 21.11
N THR A 339 12.41 -6.62 22.32
CA THR A 339 12.64 -8.01 22.76
C THR A 339 11.76 -9.05 22.05
N LEU A 340 10.76 -8.62 21.26
CA LEU A 340 9.91 -9.47 20.44
C LEU A 340 10.38 -9.59 18.98
N ARG A 341 11.36 -8.78 18.56
CA ARG A 341 11.99 -8.93 17.23
C ARG A 341 12.61 -10.32 17.11
N PHE A 342 12.40 -10.96 15.94
CA PHE A 342 12.78 -12.34 15.61
C PHE A 342 12.08 -13.47 16.40
N LYS A 343 11.13 -13.14 17.29
CA LYS A 343 10.34 -14.15 18.00
C LYS A 343 9.06 -14.50 17.26
N THR A 344 8.48 -15.66 17.57
CA THR A 344 7.12 -16.04 17.15
C THR A 344 6.12 -14.94 17.53
N PRO A 345 5.15 -14.61 16.65
CA PRO A 345 4.10 -13.65 16.99
C PRO A 345 3.37 -14.07 18.26
N ILE A 346 3.21 -13.12 19.17
CA ILE A 346 2.47 -13.35 20.40
C ILE A 346 1.03 -12.94 20.18
N ARG A 347 0.12 -13.88 20.40
CA ARG A 347 -1.32 -13.60 20.38
C ARG A 347 -1.64 -12.53 21.41
N ILE A 348 -2.48 -11.57 21.03
CA ILE A 348 -3.07 -10.60 21.96
C ILE A 348 -4.07 -11.36 22.86
N ARG A 349 -3.58 -11.94 23.96
CA ARG A 349 -4.40 -12.57 25.00
C ARG A 349 -4.69 -11.51 26.05
N ARG A 350 -5.92 -10.98 26.11
CA ARG A 350 -6.47 -10.07 27.15
C ARG A 350 -5.43 -9.08 27.70
N PHE A 351 -5.49 -7.78 27.36
CA PHE A 351 -4.65 -6.75 27.99
C PHE A 351 -4.63 -6.95 29.52
N LYS A 352 -3.60 -7.62 30.04
CA LYS A 352 -3.42 -7.80 31.48
C LYS A 352 -2.95 -6.44 31.96
N GLN A 353 -3.68 -5.93 32.95
CA GLN A 353 -3.28 -4.80 33.78
C GLN A 353 -1.78 -4.84 34.05
N HIS A 354 -1.13 -3.66 34.00
CA HIS A 354 0.31 -3.36 34.10
C HIS A 354 1.06 -3.25 32.76
N VAL A 355 0.77 -2.17 32.01
CA VAL A 355 1.78 -1.55 31.15
C VAL A 355 2.56 -0.56 32.04
N PRO A 356 3.89 -0.67 32.19
CA PRO A 356 4.68 0.32 32.92
C PRO A 356 4.50 1.71 32.28
N PRO A 357 4.65 2.81 33.04
CA PRO A 357 4.67 4.15 32.46
C PRO A 357 5.72 4.20 31.36
N ILE A 358 5.34 4.74 30.20
CA ILE A 358 6.28 5.11 29.13
C ILE A 358 7.11 6.28 29.68
N THR A 359 8.12 5.96 30.48
CA THR A 359 9.19 6.87 30.89
C THR A 359 10.49 6.15 30.62
N ALA A 360 11.35 6.79 29.81
CA ALA A 360 12.64 6.35 29.28
C ALA A 360 12.60 5.54 27.97
N VAL A 361 12.21 6.21 26.87
CA VAL A 361 12.89 6.01 25.59
C VAL A 361 13.81 7.22 25.38
N ASN A 362 15.10 6.94 25.19
CA ASN A 362 16.15 7.91 24.93
C ASN A 362 15.76 8.88 23.78
N PRO A 363 15.90 10.21 23.94
CA PRO A 363 15.60 11.19 22.88
C PRO A 363 16.56 11.19 21.66
N SER A 364 17.43 10.19 21.52
CA SER A 364 18.49 10.17 20.50
C SER A 364 18.15 9.40 19.22
N SER A 365 16.95 8.84 19.06
CA SER A 365 16.48 8.27 17.79
C SER A 365 15.63 9.29 17.01
N THR A 366 16.28 10.28 16.42
CA THR A 366 15.65 11.20 15.45
C THR A 366 15.50 10.51 14.10
N HIS A 367 14.37 9.84 13.86
CA HIS A 367 13.86 9.60 12.51
C HIS A 367 12.40 10.05 12.47
N ILE A 368 12.23 11.28 11.97
CA ILE A 368 10.97 12.00 11.84
C ILE A 368 10.18 11.35 10.70
N TYR A 369 9.02 10.79 11.04
CA TYR A 369 8.01 10.30 10.10
C TYR A 369 7.41 11.49 9.34
N ASN A 370 7.60 11.50 8.02
CA ASN A 370 6.93 12.43 7.11
C ASN A 370 5.56 11.85 6.74
N THR A 371 4.47 12.44 7.24
CA THR A 371 3.12 11.86 7.26
C THR A 371 2.11 12.51 6.29
N THR A 372 2.52 13.17 5.20
CA THR A 372 1.55 13.89 4.35
C THR A 372 1.76 13.85 2.83
N ALA A 373 2.39 12.82 2.28
CA ALA A 373 2.30 12.57 0.83
C ALA A 373 1.79 11.14 0.55
N ARG A 374 0.65 11.05 -0.15
CA ARG A 374 -0.05 9.85 -0.67
C ARG A 374 -1.21 9.27 0.15
N ALA A 375 -1.98 10.11 0.84
CA ALA A 375 -3.33 9.75 1.30
C ALA A 375 -4.36 9.55 0.15
N HIS A 376 -3.93 9.59 -1.13
CA HIS A 376 -4.80 9.34 -2.29
C HIS A 376 -4.77 7.88 -2.80
N GLN A 377 -4.02 6.97 -2.17
CA GLN A 377 -3.97 5.55 -2.58
C GLN A 377 -4.05 4.62 -1.36
N GLY A 378 -5.26 4.35 -0.85
CA GLY A 378 -5.60 3.18 -0.02
C GLY A 378 -4.85 3.01 1.32
N GLY A 379 -5.55 2.69 2.40
CA GLY A 379 -4.99 2.49 3.74
C GLY A 379 -3.90 1.40 3.90
N PHE A 380 -3.49 0.71 2.83
CA PHE A 380 -2.49 -0.35 2.85
C PHE A 380 -1.10 0.10 3.30
N HIS A 381 -0.69 1.34 2.98
CA HIS A 381 0.68 1.83 3.22
C HIS A 381 0.98 2.24 4.68
N ARG A 382 -0.05 2.46 5.53
CA ARG A 382 0.14 2.98 6.89
C ARG A 382 0.78 1.96 7.85
N PHE A 383 0.61 0.67 7.58
CA PHE A 383 1.05 -0.43 8.46
C PHE A 383 2.06 -1.35 7.78
N THR A 384 2.74 -0.89 6.73
CA THR A 384 3.72 -1.68 5.98
C THR A 384 4.88 -2.11 6.87
N CYS A 385 5.28 -3.39 6.79
CA CYS A 385 6.44 -3.91 7.49
C CYS A 385 7.75 -3.29 6.96
N THR A 386 8.75 -3.14 7.83
CA THR A 386 10.06 -2.59 7.47
C THR A 386 10.69 -3.34 6.29
N GLN A 387 11.00 -2.61 5.21
CA GLN A 387 11.49 -3.18 3.96
C GLN A 387 12.17 -2.13 3.06
N ILE A 388 12.78 -2.60 1.98
CA ILE A 388 13.25 -1.73 0.90
C ILE A 388 12.09 -1.45 -0.04
N SER A 389 11.93 -0.18 -0.40
CA SER A 389 10.91 0.28 -1.33
C SER A 389 11.13 -0.38 -2.69
N PHE A 390 10.09 -1.07 -3.18
CA PHE A 390 10.13 -1.72 -4.48
C PHE A 390 10.38 -0.72 -5.63
N SER A 391 9.84 0.50 -5.52
CA SER A 391 9.99 1.53 -6.57
C SER A 391 11.33 2.26 -6.51
N ILE A 392 12.01 2.27 -5.36
CA ILE A 392 13.28 2.99 -5.17
C ILE A 392 14.18 2.15 -4.26
N SER A 393 15.07 1.37 -4.87
CA SER A 393 15.89 0.34 -4.19
C SER A 393 16.84 0.85 -3.09
N SER A 394 17.04 2.17 -2.98
CA SER A 394 17.84 2.81 -1.93
C SER A 394 17.02 3.35 -0.75
N VAL A 395 15.68 3.28 -0.81
CA VAL A 395 14.79 3.84 0.20
C VAL A 395 14.25 2.75 1.10
N ILE A 396 14.41 2.92 2.41
CA ILE A 396 13.79 2.07 3.44
C ILE A 396 12.44 2.66 3.82
N CYS A 397 11.41 1.82 3.92
CA CYS A 397 10.07 2.21 4.29
C CYS A 397 9.42 1.20 5.25
N GLY A 398 8.29 1.58 5.82
CA GLY A 398 7.55 0.76 6.78
C GLY A 398 8.08 0.86 8.21
N GLN A 399 7.57 -0.01 9.08
CA GLN A 399 7.91 -0.09 10.50
C GLN A 399 7.78 -1.53 11.00
N GLU A 400 8.43 -1.85 12.13
CA GLU A 400 8.36 -3.20 12.70
C GLU A 400 7.02 -3.48 13.39
N ASP A 401 6.35 -2.46 13.92
CA ASP A 401 4.95 -2.58 14.36
C ASP A 401 4.02 -2.64 13.14
N CYS A 402 3.90 -3.83 12.55
CA CYS A 402 3.20 -4.05 11.29
C CYS A 402 2.24 -5.25 11.27
N LEU A 403 2.03 -5.94 12.39
CA LEU A 403 1.18 -7.14 12.46
C LEU A 403 -0.32 -6.81 12.55
N TYR A 404 -0.83 -6.26 11.45
CA TYR A 404 -2.19 -5.80 11.27
C TYR A 404 -2.88 -6.47 10.08
N LEU A 405 -4.21 -6.58 10.14
CA LEU A 405 -5.05 -7.01 9.02
C LEU A 405 -6.10 -5.95 8.68
N ASP A 406 -6.52 -5.96 7.42
CA ASP A 406 -7.60 -5.11 6.92
C ASP A 406 -8.79 -5.98 6.54
N ILE A 407 -10.01 -5.54 6.87
CA ILE A 407 -11.26 -6.27 6.58
C ILE A 407 -12.12 -5.42 5.67
N PHE A 408 -12.54 -6.00 4.55
CA PHE A 408 -13.42 -5.40 3.56
C PHE A 408 -14.70 -6.24 3.51
N LEU A 409 -15.85 -5.59 3.70
CA LEU A 409 -17.13 -6.28 3.77
C LEU A 409 -18.27 -5.42 3.20
N PRO A 410 -19.41 -6.03 2.85
CA PRO A 410 -20.57 -5.32 2.30
C PRO A 410 -21.06 -4.20 3.23
N LEU A 411 -21.49 -3.06 2.68
CA LEU A 411 -21.90 -1.91 3.51
C LEU A 411 -22.99 -2.26 4.54
N HIS A 412 -23.94 -3.08 4.11
CA HIS A 412 -25.08 -3.55 4.90
C HIS A 412 -24.95 -5.07 5.13
N ILE A 413 -24.26 -5.44 6.19
CA ILE A 413 -24.13 -6.84 6.60
C ILE A 413 -24.91 -7.10 7.88
N ASN A 414 -25.62 -8.23 7.92
CA ASN A 414 -26.09 -8.78 9.18
C ASN A 414 -24.96 -9.62 9.77
N HIS A 415 -24.58 -9.36 11.03
CA HIS A 415 -23.53 -10.11 11.71
C HIS A 415 -23.84 -11.61 11.87
N ARG A 416 -25.09 -12.03 11.61
CA ARG A 416 -25.51 -13.44 11.58
C ARG A 416 -25.45 -14.08 10.18
N SER A 417 -25.06 -13.34 9.14
CA SER A 417 -25.09 -13.82 7.74
C SER A 417 -24.15 -14.98 7.43
N LEU A 418 -23.08 -15.18 8.22
CA LEU A 418 -22.09 -16.25 8.03
C LEU A 418 -21.58 -16.32 6.57
N LEU A 419 -21.09 -15.18 6.06
CA LEU A 419 -20.58 -15.05 4.70
C LEU A 419 -19.24 -15.79 4.51
N PRO A 420 -18.96 -16.33 3.31
CA PRO A 420 -17.63 -16.78 2.93
C PRO A 420 -16.55 -15.72 3.16
N VAL A 421 -15.38 -16.17 3.58
CA VAL A 421 -14.25 -15.30 3.92
C VAL A 421 -13.06 -15.65 3.02
N VAL A 422 -12.43 -14.64 2.42
CA VAL A 422 -11.14 -14.79 1.73
C VAL A 422 -10.06 -14.12 2.56
N ILE A 423 -8.97 -14.82 2.81
CA ILE A 423 -7.75 -14.26 3.40
C ILE A 423 -6.72 -14.13 2.28
N TYR A 424 -6.28 -12.91 2.00
CA TYR A 424 -5.27 -12.61 0.99
C TYR A 424 -3.90 -12.40 1.60
N ILE A 425 -2.94 -13.18 1.11
CA ILE A 425 -1.51 -13.10 1.42
C ILE A 425 -0.80 -12.48 0.22
N TYR A 426 -0.25 -11.28 0.39
CA TYR A 426 0.45 -10.59 -0.69
C TYR A 426 1.75 -11.28 -1.11
N GLY A 427 2.20 -10.98 -2.33
CA GLY A 427 3.51 -11.36 -2.85
C GLY A 427 4.63 -10.38 -2.49
N GLY A 428 5.78 -10.52 -3.16
CA GLY A 428 6.97 -9.69 -2.93
C GLY A 428 8.24 -10.47 -2.56
N GLY A 429 8.34 -11.73 -2.99
CA GLY A 429 9.54 -12.57 -2.82
C GLY A 429 9.93 -12.83 -1.36
N PHE A 430 9.00 -12.68 -0.41
CA PHE A 430 9.28 -12.64 1.03
C PHE A 430 10.17 -11.47 1.49
N GLN A 431 10.55 -10.54 0.60
CA GLN A 431 11.45 -9.42 0.90
C GLN A 431 10.71 -8.09 1.09
N THR A 432 9.62 -7.93 0.35
CA THR A 432 8.81 -6.71 0.30
C THR A 432 7.32 -7.05 0.27
N THR A 433 6.46 -6.03 0.17
CA THR A 433 5.00 -6.17 0.11
C THR A 433 4.44 -5.77 -1.25
N ASP A 434 3.50 -6.55 -1.79
CA ASP A 434 2.70 -6.20 -2.97
C ASP A 434 1.18 -6.28 -2.69
N PRO A 435 0.64 -5.37 -1.85
CA PRO A 435 -0.76 -5.41 -1.44
C PRO A 435 -1.71 -5.02 -2.57
N HIS A 436 -2.90 -5.60 -2.56
CA HIS A 436 -3.97 -5.32 -3.53
C HIS A 436 -5.30 -5.07 -2.80
N ASN A 437 -6.09 -4.11 -3.30
CA ASN A 437 -7.33 -3.70 -2.65
C ASN A 437 -8.54 -4.49 -3.18
N PRO A 438 -9.23 -5.30 -2.35
CA PRO A 438 -10.35 -6.14 -2.78
C PRO A 438 -11.70 -5.42 -2.83
N SER A 439 -11.76 -4.10 -2.62
CA SER A 439 -13.04 -3.38 -2.51
C SER A 439 -13.91 -3.51 -3.77
N ARG A 440 -13.30 -3.57 -4.97
CA ARG A 440 -14.06 -3.78 -6.21
C ARG A 440 -14.59 -5.22 -6.35
N ILE A 441 -13.92 -6.22 -5.77
CA ILE A 441 -14.45 -7.59 -5.67
C ILE A 441 -15.72 -7.58 -4.80
N ILE A 442 -15.68 -6.96 -3.62
CA ILE A 442 -16.86 -6.85 -2.74
C ILE A 442 -17.97 -6.05 -3.42
N SER A 443 -17.63 -5.02 -4.20
CA SER A 443 -18.60 -4.25 -4.99
C SER A 443 -19.39 -5.11 -5.96
N LEU A 444 -18.75 -6.11 -6.59
CA LEU A 444 -19.37 -7.01 -7.55
C LEU A 444 -20.27 -8.04 -6.87
N TYR A 445 -19.93 -8.46 -5.65
CA TYR A 445 -20.69 -9.46 -4.91
C TYR A 445 -20.76 -9.14 -3.41
N GLN A 446 -21.94 -8.72 -2.95
CA GLN A 446 -22.19 -8.24 -1.59
C GLN A 446 -22.41 -9.38 -0.56
N ASN A 447 -21.98 -10.61 -0.85
CA ASN A 447 -22.13 -11.78 0.01
C ASN A 447 -20.79 -12.49 0.27
N ILE A 448 -19.70 -11.72 0.33
CA ILE A 448 -18.36 -12.23 0.65
C ILE A 448 -17.60 -11.21 1.52
N ILE A 449 -16.69 -11.69 2.36
CA ILE A 449 -15.78 -10.87 3.17
C ILE A 449 -14.35 -11.12 2.69
N TYR A 450 -13.57 -10.07 2.60
CA TYR A 450 -12.16 -10.15 2.21
C TYR A 450 -11.27 -9.59 3.31
N ILE A 451 -10.19 -10.30 3.63
CA ILE A 451 -9.23 -9.94 4.67
C ILE A 451 -7.84 -9.90 4.06
N ALA A 452 -7.19 -8.76 4.09
CA ALA A 452 -5.79 -8.64 3.67
C ALA A 452 -4.89 -8.62 4.91
N ILE A 453 -3.97 -9.57 5.00
CA ILE A 453 -3.10 -9.72 6.17
C ILE A 453 -1.70 -9.17 5.88
N ARG A 454 -1.03 -8.69 6.93
CA ARG A 454 0.39 -8.32 6.89
C ARG A 454 1.21 -9.32 7.68
N TYR A 455 2.44 -9.55 7.23
CA TYR A 455 3.39 -10.45 7.85
C TYR A 455 4.81 -9.89 7.70
N ARG A 456 5.68 -10.17 8.68
CA ARG A 456 7.08 -9.74 8.59
C ARG A 456 7.75 -10.33 7.35
N VAL A 457 8.54 -9.50 6.69
CA VAL A 457 9.31 -9.84 5.48
C VAL A 457 10.82 -9.76 5.77
N ASN A 458 11.65 -10.13 4.79
CA ASN A 458 13.10 -10.05 4.79
C ASN A 458 13.75 -10.61 6.07
N VAL A 459 14.86 -10.00 6.52
CA VAL A 459 15.56 -10.37 7.75
C VAL A 459 14.66 -10.38 8.98
N PHE A 460 13.59 -9.57 9.04
CA PHE A 460 12.71 -9.54 10.21
C PHE A 460 11.76 -10.74 10.29
N GLY A 461 11.39 -11.32 9.15
CA GLY A 461 10.45 -12.45 9.06
C GLY A 461 11.11 -13.79 8.81
N PHE A 462 12.25 -13.82 8.13
CA PHE A 462 12.78 -15.04 7.51
C PHE A 462 14.27 -15.30 7.75
N VAL A 463 14.95 -14.52 8.60
CA VAL A 463 16.34 -14.85 8.98
C VAL A 463 16.39 -16.12 9.83
N ALA A 464 17.17 -17.10 9.38
CA ALA A 464 17.51 -18.29 10.16
C ALA A 464 18.97 -18.23 10.58
N SER A 465 19.29 -18.57 11.82
CA SER A 465 20.65 -18.63 12.35
C SER A 465 20.72 -19.67 13.46
N THR A 466 21.87 -20.33 13.61
CA THR A 466 22.07 -21.34 14.68
C THR A 466 21.83 -20.74 16.06
N SER A 467 22.33 -19.51 16.28
CA SER A 467 22.13 -18.76 17.53
C SER A 467 20.68 -18.35 17.76
N LEU A 468 19.97 -17.95 16.70
CA LEU A 468 18.54 -17.63 16.82
C LEU A 468 17.70 -18.88 17.09
N SER A 469 17.95 -19.99 16.39
CA SER A 469 17.31 -21.28 16.61
C SER A 469 17.52 -21.76 18.06
N ALA A 470 18.75 -21.67 18.58
CA ALA A 470 19.09 -22.05 19.96
C ALA A 470 18.45 -21.16 21.03
N SER A 471 18.21 -19.88 20.72
CA SER A 471 17.58 -18.93 21.66
C SER A 471 16.08 -19.17 21.87
N ARG A 472 15.45 -20.03 21.06
CA ARG A 472 14.01 -20.27 21.11
C ARG A 472 13.62 -21.26 22.20
N SER A 473 12.54 -20.92 22.89
CA SER A 473 11.95 -21.77 23.93
C SER A 473 10.70 -22.48 23.42
N GLY A 474 10.47 -23.71 23.88
CA GLY A 474 9.31 -24.52 23.50
C GLY A 474 9.62 -25.59 22.46
N PRO A 475 8.59 -26.25 21.91
CA PRO A 475 8.75 -27.42 21.01
C PRO A 475 9.27 -27.06 19.62
N ILE A 476 9.23 -25.78 19.22
CA ILE A 476 9.71 -25.31 17.92
C ILE A 476 11.01 -24.53 18.11
N GLN A 477 12.13 -25.25 18.04
CA GLN A 477 13.50 -24.73 18.19
C GLN A 477 14.13 -24.43 16.82
N SER A 478 13.45 -23.61 16.01
CA SER A 478 13.91 -23.22 14.67
C SER A 478 13.60 -21.75 14.36
N SER A 479 14.51 -21.08 13.67
CA SER A 479 14.38 -19.70 13.20
C SER A 479 14.13 -19.63 11.68
N GLY A 480 13.75 -18.46 11.16
CA GLY A 480 13.55 -18.24 9.72
C GLY A 480 12.13 -18.41 9.20
N LEU A 481 11.15 -18.67 10.08
CA LEU A 481 9.74 -18.83 9.70
C LEU A 481 8.81 -17.88 10.46
N GLN A 482 9.33 -16.80 11.05
CA GLN A 482 8.55 -15.86 11.85
C GLN A 482 7.46 -15.15 11.03
N GLY A 483 7.77 -14.76 9.78
CA GLY A 483 6.78 -14.21 8.85
C GLY A 483 5.68 -15.21 8.50
N PHE A 484 6.02 -16.49 8.34
CA PHE A 484 5.03 -17.56 8.13
C PHE A 484 4.18 -17.82 9.38
N GLU A 485 4.79 -17.77 10.57
CA GLU A 485 4.07 -17.84 11.84
C GLU A 485 3.10 -16.64 12.01
N ASP A 486 3.44 -15.46 11.51
CA ASP A 486 2.54 -14.28 11.50
C ASP A 486 1.28 -14.57 10.67
N GLN A 487 1.43 -15.18 9.49
CA GLN A 487 0.30 -15.59 8.65
C GLN A 487 -0.59 -16.61 9.39
N GLN A 488 0.01 -17.59 10.07
CA GLN A 488 -0.75 -18.53 10.91
C GLN A 488 -1.49 -17.83 12.07
N MET A 489 -0.87 -16.82 12.68
CA MET A 489 -1.52 -16.05 13.75
C MET A 489 -2.72 -15.26 13.22
N ALA A 490 -2.59 -14.63 12.04
CA ALA A 490 -3.69 -13.94 11.41
C ALA A 490 -4.85 -14.90 11.07
N MET A 491 -4.56 -16.08 10.51
CA MET A 491 -5.60 -17.09 10.25
C MET A 491 -6.29 -17.58 11.55
N LYS A 492 -5.53 -17.77 12.65
CA LYS A 492 -6.11 -18.08 13.97
C LYS A 492 -6.99 -16.94 14.49
N TRP A 493 -6.61 -15.69 14.22
CA TRP A 493 -7.43 -14.53 14.54
C TRP A 493 -8.74 -14.56 13.74
N VAL A 494 -8.70 -14.85 12.44
CA VAL A 494 -9.90 -14.94 11.60
C VAL A 494 -10.84 -16.02 12.12
N ARG A 495 -10.34 -17.22 12.38
CA ARG A 495 -11.13 -18.32 12.97
C ARG A 495 -11.85 -17.88 14.25
N ASP A 496 -11.15 -17.17 15.13
CA ASP A 496 -11.68 -16.83 16.45
C ASP A 496 -12.67 -15.65 16.40
N ASN A 497 -12.52 -14.73 15.44
CA ASN A 497 -13.18 -13.41 15.45
C ASN A 497 -14.09 -13.09 14.26
N ILE A 498 -13.95 -13.74 13.09
CA ILE A 498 -14.58 -13.23 11.86
C ILE A 498 -16.12 -13.27 11.87
N ARG A 499 -16.71 -14.14 12.69
CA ARG A 499 -18.15 -14.16 12.99
C ARG A 499 -18.70 -12.82 13.47
N TYR A 500 -17.90 -12.03 14.19
CA TYR A 500 -18.33 -10.71 14.65
C TYR A 500 -18.45 -9.70 13.52
N PHE A 501 -17.88 -9.99 12.36
CA PHE A 501 -17.99 -9.19 11.15
C PHE A 501 -18.98 -9.82 10.15
N GLY A 502 -19.74 -10.84 10.56
CA GLY A 502 -20.69 -11.54 9.70
C GLY A 502 -20.08 -12.64 8.84
N GLY A 503 -18.81 -13.00 9.02
CA GLY A 503 -18.13 -14.06 8.26
C GLY A 503 -18.22 -15.43 8.91
N ASP A 504 -18.14 -16.48 8.10
CA ASP A 504 -18.12 -17.87 8.54
C ASP A 504 -16.68 -18.40 8.68
N PRO A 505 -16.20 -18.70 9.90
CA PRO A 505 -14.87 -19.27 10.10
C PRO A 505 -14.71 -20.67 9.48
N ASN A 506 -15.81 -21.35 9.09
CA ASN A 506 -15.80 -22.65 8.44
C ASN A 506 -15.88 -22.57 6.90
N ARG A 507 -15.89 -21.35 6.34
CA ARG A 507 -15.88 -21.12 4.88
C ARG A 507 -14.81 -20.11 4.50
N VAL A 508 -13.58 -20.45 4.87
CA VAL A 508 -12.39 -19.63 4.61
C VAL A 508 -11.63 -20.11 3.38
N THR A 509 -11.36 -19.21 2.44
CA THR A 509 -10.48 -19.43 1.28
C THR A 509 -9.18 -18.68 1.49
N LEU A 510 -8.05 -19.36 1.34
CA LEU A 510 -6.73 -18.73 1.39
C LEU A 510 -6.28 -18.41 -0.04
N GLN A 511 -6.02 -17.14 -0.33
CA GLN A 511 -5.57 -16.66 -1.63
C GLN A 511 -4.20 -16.01 -1.50
N GLY A 512 -3.32 -16.25 -2.47
CA GLY A 512 -2.03 -15.58 -2.49
C GLY A 512 -1.37 -15.59 -3.86
N HIS A 513 -0.58 -14.53 -4.10
CA HIS A 513 0.17 -14.32 -5.32
C HIS A 513 1.69 -14.42 -5.08
N SER A 514 2.44 -15.00 -6.02
CA SER A 514 3.91 -15.07 -5.95
C SER A 514 4.38 -15.73 -4.64
N ALA A 515 5.22 -15.06 -3.83
CA ALA A 515 5.58 -15.52 -2.48
C ALA A 515 4.38 -15.76 -1.55
N GLY A 516 3.27 -15.02 -1.74
CA GLY A 516 2.00 -15.30 -1.07
C GLY A 516 1.35 -16.60 -1.55
N GLY A 517 1.47 -16.91 -2.84
CA GLY A 517 1.06 -18.21 -3.40
C GLY A 517 1.92 -19.37 -2.88
N VAL A 518 3.23 -19.16 -2.78
CA VAL A 518 4.15 -20.10 -2.10
C VAL A 518 3.76 -20.27 -0.63
N SER A 519 3.36 -19.20 0.06
CA SER A 519 2.85 -19.29 1.43
C SER A 519 1.58 -20.16 1.53
N VAL A 520 0.62 -20.00 0.61
CA VAL A 520 -0.58 -20.85 0.52
C VAL A 520 -0.19 -22.32 0.33
N CYS A 521 0.77 -22.60 -0.56
CA CYS A 521 1.36 -23.91 -0.76
C CYS A 521 1.92 -24.50 0.55
N LEU A 522 2.71 -23.72 1.30
CA LEU A 522 3.28 -24.15 2.58
C LEU A 522 2.18 -24.37 3.64
N HIS A 523 1.11 -23.57 3.62
CA HIS A 523 -0.04 -23.79 4.51
C HIS A 523 -0.83 -25.08 4.21
N LEU A 524 -0.80 -25.59 2.97
CA LEU A 524 -1.39 -26.90 2.64
C LEU A 524 -0.71 -28.06 3.37
N ILE A 525 0.58 -27.92 3.67
CA ILE A 525 1.39 -28.97 4.31
C ILE A 525 1.72 -28.72 5.78
N ALA A 526 1.69 -27.46 6.24
CA ALA A 526 2.02 -27.10 7.61
C ALA A 526 0.94 -27.62 8.58
N PRO A 527 1.26 -28.51 9.56
CA PRO A 527 0.27 -29.07 10.47
C PRO A 527 -0.51 -28.02 11.26
N ALA A 528 0.16 -26.95 11.68
CA ALA A 528 -0.46 -25.86 12.45
C ALA A 528 -1.44 -24.98 11.64
N SER A 529 -1.52 -25.18 10.32
CA SER A 529 -2.45 -24.48 9.43
C SER A 529 -3.70 -25.30 9.10
N GLN A 530 -3.71 -26.60 9.43
CA GLN A 530 -4.83 -27.48 9.16
C GLN A 530 -6.11 -27.01 9.87
N GLY A 531 -7.23 -26.98 9.14
CA GLY A 531 -8.52 -26.54 9.65
C GLY A 531 -8.67 -25.02 9.81
N LEU A 532 -7.68 -24.20 9.41
CA LEU A 532 -7.80 -22.74 9.39
C LEU A 532 -8.36 -22.20 8.06
N PHE A 533 -8.37 -23.03 7.01
CA PHE A 533 -8.91 -22.71 5.71
C PHE A 533 -9.47 -23.97 5.03
N HIS A 534 -10.29 -23.76 4.01
CA HIS A 534 -11.16 -24.79 3.41
C HIS A 534 -11.02 -24.84 1.88
N ARG A 535 -10.46 -23.79 1.27
CA ARG A 535 -10.16 -23.67 -0.17
C ARG A 535 -8.86 -22.89 -0.35
N ALA A 536 -8.18 -23.10 -1.46
CA ALA A 536 -6.92 -22.42 -1.78
C ALA A 536 -6.93 -21.82 -3.18
N ILE A 537 -6.37 -20.62 -3.32
CA ILE A 537 -6.11 -19.95 -4.59
C ILE A 537 -4.62 -19.60 -4.64
N ILE A 538 -3.92 -20.08 -5.67
CA ILE A 538 -2.47 -19.94 -5.81
C ILE A 538 -2.14 -19.33 -7.17
N GLU A 539 -1.75 -18.06 -7.16
CA GLU A 539 -1.46 -17.26 -8.36
C GLU A 539 0.06 -17.11 -8.49
N SER A 540 0.65 -17.65 -9.57
CA SER A 540 2.09 -17.53 -9.85
C SER A 540 3.02 -17.94 -8.70
N GLY A 541 2.62 -18.92 -7.87
CA GLY A 541 3.34 -19.31 -6.66
C GLY A 541 3.36 -20.81 -6.42
N GLY A 542 4.06 -21.58 -7.24
CA GLY A 542 4.12 -23.04 -7.11
C GLY A 542 4.88 -23.53 -5.88
N CYS A 543 4.57 -24.75 -5.41
CA CYS A 543 4.96 -25.20 -4.07
C CYS A 543 6.43 -25.60 -3.90
N ASP A 544 7.17 -25.81 -4.99
CA ASP A 544 8.59 -26.16 -4.97
C ASP A 544 9.52 -24.96 -5.28
N ILE A 545 8.96 -23.76 -5.42
CA ILE A 545 9.73 -22.52 -5.57
C ILE A 545 10.41 -22.19 -4.24
N GLY A 546 11.72 -21.94 -4.29
CA GLY A 546 12.49 -21.43 -3.13
C GLY A 546 12.66 -22.45 -2.00
N GLN A 547 12.52 -23.75 -2.26
CA GLN A 547 12.77 -24.79 -1.24
C GLN A 547 14.25 -24.87 -0.88
N VAL A 548 14.57 -24.49 0.36
CA VAL A 548 15.92 -24.49 0.93
C VAL A 548 15.92 -25.17 2.29
N SER A 549 17.05 -25.76 2.69
CA SER A 549 17.17 -26.36 4.02
C SER A 549 17.40 -25.30 5.09
N LEU A 550 17.04 -25.61 6.34
CA LEU A 550 17.38 -24.77 7.49
C LEU A 550 18.89 -24.49 7.56
N GLN A 551 19.73 -25.51 7.37
CA GLN A 551 21.18 -25.36 7.43
C GLN A 551 21.72 -24.35 6.39
N GLN A 552 21.16 -24.33 5.18
CA GLN A 552 21.55 -23.34 4.16
C GLN A 552 21.19 -21.92 4.58
N MET A 553 20.00 -21.73 5.17
CA MET A 553 19.57 -20.41 5.64
C MET A 553 20.32 -19.98 6.91
N GLU A 554 20.69 -20.92 7.78
CA GLU A 554 21.50 -20.65 8.97
C GLU A 554 22.88 -20.10 8.62
N VAL A 555 23.50 -20.52 7.49
CA VAL A 555 24.75 -19.92 7.00
C VAL A 555 24.58 -18.42 6.70
N ILE A 556 23.46 -18.02 6.09
CA ILE A 556 23.18 -16.61 5.76
C ILE A 556 22.92 -15.80 7.03
N GLY A 557 22.08 -16.30 7.95
CA GLY A 557 21.85 -15.57 9.19
C GLY A 557 23.07 -15.56 10.10
N ASP A 558 23.90 -16.60 10.08
CA ASP A 558 25.13 -16.63 10.87
C ASP A 558 26.18 -15.64 10.35
N ASP A 559 26.21 -15.31 9.06
CA ASP A 559 26.99 -14.16 8.53
C ASP A 559 26.52 -12.84 9.16
N ILE A 560 25.20 -12.61 9.21
CA ILE A 560 24.60 -11.42 9.85
C ILE A 560 24.96 -11.39 11.34
N THR A 561 24.80 -12.52 12.05
CA THR A 561 25.09 -12.58 13.48
C THR A 561 26.58 -12.40 13.78
N SER A 562 27.45 -12.94 12.95
CA SER A 562 28.91 -12.81 13.09
C SER A 562 29.36 -11.37 12.79
N HIS A 563 28.74 -10.72 11.81
CA HIS A 563 29.08 -9.34 11.46
C HIS A 563 28.78 -8.37 12.61
N PHE A 564 27.61 -8.49 13.23
CA PHE A 564 27.17 -7.52 14.23
C PHE A 564 27.40 -7.97 15.69
N CYS A 565 27.39 -9.27 15.96
CA CYS A 565 27.20 -9.81 17.31
C CYS A 565 28.21 -10.90 17.70
N ASN A 566 29.30 -11.11 16.95
CA ASN A 566 30.31 -12.13 17.23
C ASN A 566 30.90 -12.07 18.65
N SER A 567 31.01 -10.88 19.24
CA SER A 567 31.54 -10.68 20.61
C SER A 567 30.46 -10.59 21.70
N SER A 568 29.18 -10.80 21.35
CA SER A 568 28.08 -10.68 22.31
C SER A 568 27.90 -11.96 23.13
N SER A 569 27.69 -11.82 24.43
CA SER A 569 27.28 -12.93 25.30
C SER A 569 25.85 -13.42 25.02
N SER A 570 25.03 -12.59 24.36
CA SER A 570 23.69 -12.93 23.88
C SER A 570 23.49 -12.38 22.46
N VAL A 571 23.59 -13.27 21.47
CA VAL A 571 23.42 -12.91 20.05
C VAL A 571 22.04 -12.32 19.79
N ILE A 572 20.98 -12.92 20.34
CA ILE A 572 19.61 -12.40 20.17
C ILE A 572 19.45 -10.99 20.75
N SER A 573 19.95 -10.74 21.96
CA SER A 573 19.85 -9.41 22.59
C SER A 573 20.63 -8.36 21.81
N CYS A 574 21.79 -8.73 21.25
CA CYS A 574 22.56 -7.87 20.37
C CYS A 574 21.77 -7.54 19.09
N LEU A 575 21.26 -8.54 18.35
CA LEU A 575 20.48 -8.30 17.13
C LEU A 575 19.21 -7.47 17.38
N GLN A 576 18.57 -7.64 18.53
CA GLN A 576 17.40 -6.86 18.94
C GLN A 576 17.74 -5.39 19.24
N SER A 577 18.99 -5.07 19.54
CA SER A 577 19.45 -3.69 19.81
C SER A 577 19.87 -2.92 18.56
N ILE A 578 20.11 -3.60 17.44
CA ILE A 578 20.56 -2.97 16.19
C ILE A 578 19.40 -2.19 15.57
N ASP A 579 19.67 -1.04 14.98
CA ASP A 579 18.64 -0.32 14.22
C ASP A 579 18.16 -1.14 13.02
N ALA A 580 16.85 -1.13 12.76
CA ALA A 580 16.25 -1.91 11.69
C ALA A 580 16.81 -1.53 10.31
N SER A 581 17.13 -0.25 10.08
CA SER A 581 17.69 0.23 8.83
C SER A 581 19.09 -0.34 8.59
N VAL A 582 19.91 -0.48 9.63
CA VAL A 582 21.27 -1.00 9.55
C VAL A 582 21.27 -2.48 9.15
N LEU A 583 20.41 -3.28 9.79
CA LEU A 583 20.24 -4.69 9.43
C LEU A 583 19.80 -4.86 7.97
N LEU A 584 18.85 -4.03 7.55
CA LEU A 584 18.28 -4.12 6.20
C LEU A 584 19.29 -3.67 5.13
N GLN A 585 20.06 -2.60 5.38
CA GLN A 585 21.14 -2.16 4.49
C GLN A 585 22.22 -3.21 4.35
N TYR A 586 22.61 -3.85 5.46
CA TYR A 586 23.60 -4.92 5.43
C TYR A 586 23.12 -6.11 4.60
N ALA A 587 21.90 -6.59 4.87
CA ALA A 587 21.31 -7.68 4.10
C ALA A 587 21.20 -7.35 2.60
N ASN A 588 20.85 -6.10 2.27
CA ASN A 588 20.82 -5.65 0.87
C ASN A 588 22.21 -5.65 0.23
N SER A 589 23.24 -5.19 0.94
CA SER A 589 24.63 -5.13 0.45
C SER A 589 25.23 -6.52 0.17
N LYS A 590 24.63 -7.57 0.74
CA LYS A 590 25.02 -8.98 0.56
C LYS A 590 24.15 -9.72 -0.45
N ASP A 591 23.24 -9.01 -1.12
CA ASP A 591 22.20 -9.56 -2.00
C ASP A 591 21.27 -10.58 -1.31
N TYR A 592 21.13 -10.52 0.02
CA TYR A 592 20.23 -11.39 0.79
C TYR A 592 18.76 -11.05 0.55
N LEU A 593 18.48 -9.82 0.12
CA LEU A 593 17.14 -9.30 -0.18
C LEU A 593 16.77 -9.40 -1.68
N ASN A 594 17.60 -10.04 -2.49
CA ASN A 594 17.27 -10.34 -3.87
C ASN A 594 16.78 -11.80 -3.97
N PHE A 595 15.48 -12.01 -4.18
CA PHE A 595 14.85 -13.34 -4.22
C PHE A 595 15.53 -14.35 -5.17
N PHE A 596 16.14 -13.87 -6.27
CA PHE A 596 16.81 -14.71 -7.27
C PHE A 596 18.32 -14.89 -7.02
N SER A 597 18.86 -14.24 -6.00
CA SER A 597 20.25 -14.43 -5.57
C SER A 597 20.46 -15.83 -4.98
N SER A 598 21.65 -16.39 -5.18
CA SER A 598 22.04 -17.64 -4.49
C SER A 598 22.15 -17.47 -2.97
N ASN A 599 22.24 -16.23 -2.50
CA ASN A 599 22.34 -15.88 -1.09
C ASN A 599 21.02 -15.32 -0.55
N ALA A 600 19.92 -15.45 -1.30
CA ALA A 600 18.62 -14.94 -0.90
C ALA A 600 18.12 -15.58 0.40
N ILE A 601 17.52 -14.77 1.27
CA ILE A 601 16.78 -15.28 2.44
C ILE A 601 15.44 -15.85 1.94
N HIS A 602 15.23 -17.15 2.16
CA HIS A 602 13.99 -17.85 1.85
C HIS A 602 13.44 -18.55 3.09
N PRO A 603 12.12 -18.86 3.14
CA PRO A 603 11.56 -19.70 4.20
C PRO A 603 12.21 -21.10 4.20
N PRO A 604 12.89 -21.53 5.27
CA PRO A 604 13.54 -22.83 5.32
C PRO A 604 12.56 -23.98 5.56
N ILE A 605 12.87 -25.15 4.99
CA ILE A 605 12.34 -26.43 5.46
C ILE A 605 13.07 -26.77 6.77
N ASP A 606 12.37 -26.63 7.90
CA ASP A 606 12.94 -26.80 9.24
C ASP A 606 12.65 -28.17 9.87
N GLY A 607 11.82 -29.00 9.24
CA GLY A 607 11.41 -30.29 9.78
C GLY A 607 10.42 -30.20 10.95
N LEU A 608 10.00 -28.98 11.33
CA LEU A 608 9.13 -28.72 12.49
C LEU A 608 7.86 -28.00 12.06
N ILE A 609 7.96 -26.74 11.63
CA ILE A 609 6.84 -25.96 11.10
C ILE A 609 6.51 -26.42 9.68
N ILE A 610 7.54 -26.58 8.85
CA ILE A 610 7.49 -27.13 7.50
C ILE A 610 8.14 -28.51 7.56
N PRO A 611 7.34 -29.60 7.64
CA PRO A 611 7.85 -30.92 8.02
C PRO A 611 8.88 -31.52 7.07
N ASP A 612 8.75 -31.27 5.77
CA ASP A 612 9.61 -31.82 4.72
C ASP A 612 9.37 -31.03 3.42
N SER A 613 10.17 -31.30 2.38
CA SER A 613 9.94 -30.77 1.04
C SER A 613 8.58 -31.19 0.50
N ILE A 614 7.96 -30.32 -0.30
CA ILE A 614 6.66 -30.62 -0.91
C ILE A 614 6.71 -31.91 -1.73
N THR A 615 7.81 -32.17 -2.44
CA THR A 615 8.01 -33.36 -3.25
C THR A 615 7.93 -34.62 -2.40
N ASN A 616 8.62 -34.64 -1.26
CA ASN A 616 8.58 -35.76 -0.32
C ASN A 616 7.19 -35.91 0.31
N LEU A 617 6.56 -34.82 0.73
CA LEU A 617 5.22 -34.87 1.34
C LEU A 617 4.15 -35.33 0.36
N PHE A 618 4.27 -34.96 -0.92
CA PHE A 618 3.41 -35.45 -1.99
C PHE A 618 3.62 -36.95 -2.23
N GLN A 619 4.87 -37.43 -2.29
CA GLN A 619 5.17 -38.86 -2.40
C GLN A 619 4.64 -39.66 -1.21
N GLN A 620 4.73 -39.09 0.00
CA GLN A 620 4.25 -39.71 1.24
C GLN A 620 2.72 -39.54 1.46
N LYS A 621 2.03 -38.80 0.60
CA LYS A 621 0.60 -38.44 0.75
C LYS A 621 0.26 -37.73 2.07
N LYS A 622 1.19 -36.92 2.59
CA LYS A 622 1.08 -36.18 3.86
C LYS A 622 0.83 -34.69 3.62
N PHE A 623 -0.42 -34.32 3.37
CA PHE A 623 -0.87 -32.94 3.18
C PHE A 623 -2.34 -32.81 3.61
N SER A 624 -2.86 -31.57 3.66
CA SER A 624 -4.27 -31.30 3.96
C SER A 624 -5.19 -31.91 2.90
N LYS A 625 -5.86 -33.01 3.25
CA LYS A 625 -6.78 -33.70 2.33
C LYS A 625 -8.05 -32.86 2.13
N LYS A 626 -8.55 -32.80 0.88
CA LYS A 626 -9.87 -32.24 0.49
C LYS A 626 -9.97 -30.71 0.43
N VAL A 627 -8.90 -29.99 0.13
CA VAL A 627 -8.95 -28.54 -0.13
C VAL A 627 -9.08 -28.33 -1.65
N PRO A 628 -10.21 -27.83 -2.19
CA PRO A 628 -10.30 -27.41 -3.59
C PRO A 628 -9.24 -26.36 -3.90
N LEU A 629 -8.68 -26.41 -5.11
CA LEU A 629 -7.60 -25.52 -5.55
C LEU A 629 -7.96 -24.83 -6.87
N LEU A 630 -7.76 -23.52 -6.92
CA LEU A 630 -7.63 -22.75 -8.16
C LEU A 630 -6.18 -22.30 -8.24
N THR A 631 -5.51 -22.53 -9.38
CA THR A 631 -4.11 -22.12 -9.54
C THR A 631 -3.79 -21.78 -11.00
N GLY A 632 -2.73 -21.03 -11.22
CA GLY A 632 -2.28 -20.67 -12.56
C GLY A 632 -1.08 -19.75 -12.55
N THR A 633 -0.68 -19.33 -13.74
CA THR A 633 0.46 -18.45 -13.99
C THR A 633 0.15 -17.46 -15.09
N THR A 634 1.05 -16.50 -15.28
CA THR A 634 1.15 -15.73 -16.51
C THR A 634 2.00 -16.46 -17.57
N SER A 635 1.93 -16.04 -18.83
CA SER A 635 2.62 -16.70 -19.96
C SER A 635 4.12 -16.40 -20.04
N ALA A 636 4.58 -15.27 -19.50
CA ALA A 636 5.97 -14.82 -19.50
C ALA A 636 6.40 -14.29 -18.12
N GLU A 637 6.20 -15.11 -17.08
CA GLU A 637 6.49 -14.81 -15.67
C GLU A 637 7.84 -14.09 -15.48
N PHE A 638 8.90 -14.55 -16.14
CA PHE A 638 10.23 -14.01 -15.93
C PHE A 638 10.55 -12.73 -16.71
N GLY A 639 9.68 -12.32 -17.64
CA GLY A 639 9.89 -11.15 -18.49
C GLY A 639 10.08 -9.86 -17.69
N LEU A 640 9.28 -9.67 -16.63
CA LEU A 640 9.37 -8.50 -15.75
C LEU A 640 10.72 -8.41 -15.03
N PHE A 641 11.23 -9.53 -14.53
CA PHE A 641 12.48 -9.54 -13.76
C PHE A 641 13.68 -9.22 -14.65
N ILE A 642 13.69 -9.72 -15.89
CA ILE A 642 14.74 -9.39 -16.86
C ILE A 642 14.71 -7.90 -17.21
N ALA A 643 13.53 -7.34 -17.48
CA ALA A 643 13.36 -5.90 -17.74
C ALA A 643 13.81 -5.05 -16.54
N GLY A 644 13.58 -5.53 -15.31
CA GLY A 644 14.06 -4.92 -14.07
C GLY A 644 15.54 -5.10 -13.74
N GLY A 645 16.36 -5.60 -14.69
CA GLY A 645 17.81 -5.74 -14.53
C GLY A 645 18.26 -7.00 -13.81
N GLN A 646 17.37 -7.95 -13.50
CA GLN A 646 17.74 -9.21 -12.85
C GLN A 646 18.58 -10.14 -13.77
N SER A 647 18.68 -9.82 -15.06
CA SER A 647 19.56 -10.50 -16.02
C SER A 647 21.04 -10.42 -15.64
N ALA A 648 21.47 -9.34 -14.96
CA ALA A 648 22.86 -9.19 -14.51
C ALA A 648 23.24 -10.22 -13.43
N TYR A 649 22.32 -10.57 -12.52
CA TYR A 649 22.53 -11.60 -11.49
C TYR A 649 22.59 -13.01 -12.07
N LEU A 650 21.98 -13.21 -13.24
CA LEU A 650 22.03 -14.47 -13.98
C LEU A 650 23.31 -14.61 -14.81
N ASN A 651 23.92 -13.49 -15.21
CA ASN A 651 25.06 -13.45 -16.12
C ASN A 651 26.43 -13.27 -15.42
N THR A 652 26.47 -12.71 -14.20
CA THR A 652 27.74 -12.29 -13.57
C THR A 652 28.57 -13.39 -12.94
N THR A 653 28.02 -14.52 -12.52
CA THR A 653 28.76 -15.75 -12.19
C THR A 653 27.73 -16.84 -12.03
N TYR A 654 27.99 -18.06 -12.53
CA TYR A 654 27.30 -19.31 -12.18
C TYR A 654 26.49 -19.22 -10.86
N ASN A 655 25.20 -18.89 -10.93
CA ASN A 655 24.32 -18.96 -9.78
C ASN A 655 24.05 -20.45 -9.52
N PRO A 656 24.55 -21.08 -8.46
CA PRO A 656 24.43 -22.52 -8.25
C PRO A 656 22.99 -23.02 -8.01
N TYR A 657 21.99 -22.13 -7.90
CA TYR A 657 20.58 -22.51 -7.80
C TYR A 657 19.82 -22.34 -9.11
N ILE A 658 20.23 -21.41 -9.99
CA ILE A 658 19.54 -21.14 -11.27
C ILE A 658 20.34 -21.71 -12.46
N ALA A 659 21.66 -21.55 -12.48
CA ALA A 659 22.52 -21.90 -13.61
C ALA A 659 22.91 -23.38 -13.77
N PRO A 660 23.18 -24.20 -12.70
CA PRO A 660 23.63 -25.58 -12.92
C PRO A 660 22.50 -26.51 -13.38
N TYR A 661 21.24 -26.10 -13.25
CA TYR A 661 20.07 -26.87 -13.68
C TYR A 661 19.48 -26.43 -15.02
N LEU A 662 19.73 -25.20 -15.47
CA LEU A 662 19.25 -24.71 -16.77
C LEU A 662 20.18 -25.23 -17.88
N PRO A 663 19.75 -26.18 -18.72
CA PRO A 663 20.55 -26.66 -19.83
C PRO A 663 20.74 -25.52 -20.82
N SER A 664 21.99 -25.26 -21.22
CA SER A 664 22.30 -24.29 -22.29
C SER A 664 21.51 -24.57 -23.57
N ILE A 665 21.18 -25.84 -23.84
CA ILE A 665 20.32 -26.25 -24.94
C ILE A 665 18.88 -25.70 -24.82
N LEU A 666 18.29 -25.67 -23.61
CA LEU A 666 16.95 -25.11 -23.40
C LEU A 666 16.96 -23.58 -23.45
N VAL A 667 18.02 -22.94 -22.92
CA VAL A 667 18.19 -21.48 -23.02
C VAL A 667 18.37 -21.04 -24.47
N ASN A 668 19.17 -21.77 -25.25
CA ASN A 668 19.37 -21.47 -26.68
C ASN A 668 18.11 -21.74 -27.51
N TYR A 669 17.26 -22.68 -27.09
CA TYR A 669 16.05 -23.05 -27.83
C TYR A 669 14.86 -22.15 -27.52
N TYR A 670 14.60 -21.86 -26.23
CA TYR A 670 13.44 -21.08 -25.79
C TYR A 670 13.76 -19.60 -25.50
N GLY A 671 15.04 -19.24 -25.36
CA GLY A 671 15.44 -17.95 -24.79
C GLY A 671 15.42 -17.99 -23.26
N LEU A 672 16.23 -17.11 -22.65
CA LEU A 672 16.46 -17.10 -21.19
C LEU A 672 15.18 -16.80 -20.39
N ALA A 673 14.37 -15.84 -20.86
CA ALA A 673 13.13 -15.44 -20.19
C ALA A 673 12.12 -16.59 -20.11
N ASP A 674 11.89 -17.29 -21.21
CA ASP A 674 10.93 -18.38 -21.29
C ASP A 674 11.42 -19.63 -20.55
N ALA A 675 12.71 -19.92 -20.64
CA ALA A 675 13.32 -21.02 -19.87
C ALA A 675 13.16 -20.81 -18.35
N LEU A 676 13.34 -19.57 -17.87
CA LEU A 676 13.15 -19.24 -16.45
C LEU A 676 11.67 -19.19 -16.04
N SER A 677 10.80 -18.66 -16.91
CA SER A 677 9.35 -18.62 -16.68
C SER A 677 8.79 -20.03 -16.51
N THR A 678 9.21 -20.94 -17.39
CA THR A 678 8.80 -22.35 -17.36
C THR A 678 9.39 -23.09 -16.16
N ALA A 679 10.70 -22.99 -15.93
CA ALA A 679 11.38 -23.73 -14.88
C ALA A 679 10.93 -23.33 -13.45
N ILE A 680 10.83 -22.02 -13.19
CA ILE A 680 10.56 -21.49 -11.85
C ILE A 680 9.06 -21.49 -11.56
N PHE A 681 8.23 -21.00 -12.48
CA PHE A 681 6.81 -20.75 -12.19
C PHE A 681 5.87 -21.78 -12.81
N GLN A 682 5.82 -21.86 -14.15
CA GLN A 682 4.77 -22.60 -14.86
C GLN A 682 4.82 -24.10 -14.58
N CYS A 683 6.02 -24.71 -14.63
CA CYS A 683 6.17 -26.13 -14.36
C CYS A 683 6.00 -26.47 -12.88
N SER A 684 6.37 -25.55 -11.97
CA SER A 684 6.11 -25.69 -10.53
C SER A 684 4.60 -25.74 -10.23
N VAL A 685 3.84 -24.80 -10.78
CA VAL A 685 2.37 -24.75 -10.64
C VAL A 685 1.72 -25.98 -11.26
N ARG A 686 2.16 -26.38 -12.47
CA ARG A 686 1.67 -27.59 -13.12
C ARG A 686 1.93 -28.86 -12.30
N ARG A 687 3.15 -29.03 -11.77
CA ARG A 687 3.49 -30.17 -10.90
C ARG A 687 2.57 -30.20 -9.69
N THR A 688 2.39 -29.06 -9.01
CA THR A 688 1.48 -28.92 -7.87
C THR A 688 0.05 -29.36 -8.23
N ALA A 689 -0.50 -28.85 -9.34
CA ALA A 689 -1.83 -29.22 -9.82
C ALA A 689 -1.94 -30.72 -10.12
N ALA A 690 -0.96 -31.30 -10.82
CA ALA A 690 -0.92 -32.72 -11.14
C ALA A 690 -0.86 -33.62 -9.91
N TYR A 691 -0.02 -33.28 -8.92
CA TYR A 691 0.08 -34.04 -7.69
C TYR A 691 -1.23 -34.06 -6.91
N LEU A 692 -1.90 -32.91 -6.79
CA LEU A 692 -3.15 -32.81 -6.04
C LEU A 692 -4.32 -33.50 -6.76
N THR A 693 -4.39 -33.41 -8.10
CA THR A 693 -5.37 -34.16 -8.88
C THR A 693 -5.16 -35.67 -8.76
N ASN A 694 -3.93 -36.16 -8.92
CA ASN A 694 -3.62 -37.60 -8.90
C ASN A 694 -3.82 -38.27 -7.53
N ASN A 695 -3.84 -37.49 -6.45
CA ASN A 695 -4.05 -37.98 -5.09
C ASN A 695 -5.44 -37.65 -4.54
N GLU A 696 -6.40 -37.29 -5.39
CA GLU A 696 -7.80 -37.00 -5.04
C GLU A 696 -7.94 -35.95 -3.92
N CYS A 697 -7.10 -34.92 -3.95
CA CYS A 697 -6.95 -33.96 -2.85
C CYS A 697 -8.01 -32.86 -2.85
N GLY A 698 -8.88 -32.83 -3.86
CA GLY A 698 -9.84 -31.77 -4.13
C GLY A 698 -10.06 -31.60 -5.62
N SER A 699 -11.01 -30.76 -6.02
CA SER A 699 -11.12 -30.33 -7.41
C SER A 699 -10.06 -29.26 -7.67
N VAL A 700 -9.27 -29.44 -8.74
CA VAL A 700 -8.24 -28.50 -9.17
C VAL A 700 -8.70 -27.79 -10.43
N TYR A 701 -8.54 -26.47 -10.49
CA TYR A 701 -8.82 -25.64 -11.66
C TYR A 701 -7.57 -24.87 -12.04
N LEU A 702 -7.04 -25.13 -13.24
CA LEU A 702 -5.80 -24.53 -13.73
C LEU A 702 -6.11 -23.42 -14.75
N TYR A 703 -5.42 -22.28 -14.66
CA TYR A 703 -5.45 -21.21 -15.68
C TYR A 703 -4.06 -20.81 -16.20
N SER A 704 -4.07 -20.17 -17.37
CA SER A 704 -2.95 -19.41 -17.95
C SER A 704 -3.45 -18.01 -18.28
N PHE A 705 -2.77 -16.98 -17.79
CA PHE A 705 -3.06 -15.60 -18.14
C PHE A 705 -2.04 -15.11 -19.18
N ASP A 706 -2.53 -14.83 -20.38
CA ASP A 706 -1.76 -14.47 -21.58
C ASP A 706 -2.39 -13.24 -22.27
N TYR A 707 -3.04 -12.38 -21.47
CA TYR A 707 -3.63 -11.14 -21.93
C TYR A 707 -2.62 -10.01 -21.73
N VAL A 708 -2.28 -9.30 -22.80
CA VAL A 708 -1.37 -8.16 -22.78
C VAL A 708 -2.15 -6.87 -23.03
N PRO A 709 -2.31 -6.01 -22.02
CA PRO A 709 -2.91 -4.69 -22.20
C PRO A 709 -2.12 -3.86 -23.21
N LEU A 710 -2.81 -3.14 -24.10
CA LEU A 710 -2.18 -2.21 -25.04
C LEU A 710 -1.39 -1.09 -24.33
N SER A 711 -1.79 -0.78 -23.10
CA SER A 711 -1.13 0.20 -22.24
C SER A 711 0.12 -0.35 -21.54
N SER A 712 0.36 -1.66 -21.57
CA SER A 712 1.48 -2.25 -20.85
C SER A 712 2.81 -1.85 -21.49
N PRO A 713 3.81 -1.41 -20.71
CA PRO A 713 5.17 -1.21 -21.24
C PRO A 713 5.84 -2.51 -21.64
N CYS A 714 5.23 -3.66 -21.31
CA CYS A 714 5.66 -4.98 -21.74
C CYS A 714 4.98 -5.43 -23.04
N LEU A 715 4.30 -4.53 -23.77
CA LEU A 715 3.57 -4.85 -25.01
C LEU A 715 4.44 -5.59 -26.04
N ASP A 716 5.71 -5.20 -26.17
CA ASP A 716 6.66 -5.81 -27.12
C ASP A 716 6.94 -7.30 -26.85
N LEU A 717 6.72 -7.78 -25.62
CA LEU A 717 6.88 -9.19 -25.28
C LEU A 717 5.77 -10.07 -25.87
N SER A 718 4.64 -9.49 -26.29
CA SER A 718 3.48 -10.22 -26.81
C SER A 718 2.94 -11.33 -25.87
N GLN A 719 3.39 -11.33 -24.61
CA GLN A 719 3.05 -12.27 -23.55
C GLN A 719 2.90 -11.50 -22.23
N SER A 720 2.16 -12.08 -21.28
CA SER A 720 1.87 -11.44 -20.00
C SER A 720 2.96 -11.74 -18.97
N VAL A 721 3.48 -10.71 -18.30
CA VAL A 721 4.53 -10.87 -17.28
C VAL A 721 3.95 -11.11 -15.88
N HIS A 722 4.81 -11.47 -14.93
CA HIS A 722 4.45 -11.70 -13.52
C HIS A 722 3.57 -10.57 -12.94
N ALA A 723 2.54 -10.95 -12.18
CA ALA A 723 1.56 -10.08 -11.53
C ALA A 723 0.59 -9.32 -12.45
N GLN A 724 0.67 -9.47 -13.77
CA GLN A 724 -0.15 -8.73 -14.72
C GLN A 724 -1.62 -9.19 -14.74
N GLU A 725 -1.95 -10.34 -14.15
CA GLU A 725 -3.32 -10.80 -13.94
C GLU A 725 -4.01 -10.14 -12.74
N LEU A 726 -3.27 -9.63 -11.76
CA LEU A 726 -3.82 -9.15 -10.49
C LEU A 726 -4.81 -7.98 -10.66
N PRO A 727 -4.56 -6.97 -11.52
CA PRO A 727 -5.55 -5.92 -11.78
C PRO A 727 -6.90 -6.48 -12.23
N PHE A 728 -6.90 -7.57 -13.01
CA PHE A 728 -8.11 -8.24 -13.51
C PHE A 728 -8.80 -9.07 -12.42
N ILE A 729 -8.02 -9.75 -11.57
CA ILE A 729 -8.56 -10.52 -10.42
C ILE A 729 -9.17 -9.60 -9.35
N PHE A 730 -8.55 -8.46 -9.08
CA PHE A 730 -9.02 -7.48 -8.10
C PHE A 730 -9.98 -6.42 -8.66
N ASN A 731 -10.29 -6.51 -9.95
CA ASN A 731 -11.11 -5.55 -10.70
C ASN A 731 -10.72 -4.08 -10.44
N THR A 732 -9.41 -3.82 -10.34
CA THR A 732 -8.88 -2.50 -9.99
C THR A 732 -7.60 -2.25 -10.79
N ALA A 733 -7.69 -1.32 -11.75
CA ALA A 733 -6.51 -0.80 -12.45
C ALA A 733 -5.61 -0.05 -11.45
N ASN A 734 -4.29 -0.28 -11.53
CA ASN A 734 -3.29 0.36 -10.68
C ASN A 734 -3.58 0.20 -9.16
N SER A 735 -3.39 -1.02 -8.66
CA SER A 735 -3.71 -1.37 -7.26
C SER A 735 -2.48 -1.52 -6.35
N SER A 736 -1.27 -1.49 -6.91
CA SER A 736 0.01 -1.64 -6.22
C SER A 736 1.15 -0.93 -6.95
N ALA A 737 2.29 -0.71 -6.27
CA ALA A 737 3.47 -0.14 -6.91
C ALA A 737 4.01 -0.99 -8.07
N LEU A 738 3.80 -2.31 -8.01
CA LEU A 738 4.23 -3.26 -9.04
C LEU A 738 3.30 -3.17 -10.24
N THR A 739 1.98 -3.14 -10.01
CA THR A 739 0.97 -2.95 -11.06
C THR A 739 1.07 -1.58 -11.73
N GLN A 740 1.53 -0.52 -11.04
CA GLN A 740 1.84 0.79 -11.65
C GLN A 740 2.88 0.71 -12.76
N ILE A 741 3.86 -0.17 -12.61
CA ILE A 741 4.95 -0.33 -13.58
C ILE A 741 4.43 -1.11 -14.78
N ILE A 742 3.71 -2.22 -14.57
CA ILE A 742 3.26 -3.11 -15.65
C ILE A 742 1.94 -2.70 -16.30
N PHE A 743 1.17 -1.83 -15.64
CA PHE A 743 -0.11 -1.27 -16.08
C PHE A 743 -0.19 0.22 -15.70
N PRO A 744 0.45 1.12 -16.47
CA PRO A 744 0.61 2.53 -16.12
C PRO A 744 -0.69 3.35 -16.25
N VAL A 745 -1.72 2.80 -16.90
CA VAL A 745 -3.00 3.48 -17.09
C VAL A 745 -3.93 3.19 -15.90
N ASN A 746 -4.58 4.22 -15.36
CA ASN A 746 -5.40 4.09 -14.15
C ASN A 746 -6.82 3.53 -14.41
N THR A 747 -7.12 3.12 -15.64
CA THR A 747 -8.46 2.73 -16.09
C THR A 747 -8.37 1.58 -17.08
N PHE A 748 -9.30 0.64 -16.99
CA PHE A 748 -9.48 -0.39 -18.00
C PHE A 748 -10.21 0.18 -19.23
N SER A 749 -9.86 -0.30 -20.41
CA SER A 749 -10.77 -0.22 -21.57
C SER A 749 -12.06 -1.02 -21.30
N GLU A 750 -13.11 -0.81 -22.10
CA GLU A 750 -14.38 -1.52 -21.93
C GLU A 750 -14.20 -3.05 -21.96
N ASN A 751 -13.42 -3.56 -22.91
CA ASN A 751 -13.14 -4.99 -23.04
C ASN A 751 -12.30 -5.53 -21.86
N GLU A 752 -11.36 -4.74 -21.34
CA GLU A 752 -10.57 -5.09 -20.15
C GLU A 752 -11.44 -5.09 -18.89
N GLN A 753 -12.39 -4.16 -18.79
CA GLN A 753 -13.33 -4.10 -17.67
C GLN A 753 -14.26 -5.32 -17.67
N ILE A 754 -14.71 -5.77 -18.85
CA ILE A 754 -15.47 -7.01 -19.01
C ILE A 754 -14.62 -8.21 -18.55
N LEU A 755 -13.38 -8.33 -19.03
CA LEU A 755 -12.47 -9.40 -18.62
C LEU A 755 -12.19 -9.38 -17.12
N ALA A 756 -11.89 -8.22 -16.54
CA ALA A 756 -11.62 -8.06 -15.12
C ALA A 756 -12.82 -8.47 -14.27
N SER A 757 -14.01 -8.03 -14.67
CA SER A 757 -15.25 -8.42 -13.99
C SER A 757 -15.51 -9.92 -14.11
N ALA A 758 -15.25 -10.51 -15.28
CA ALA A 758 -15.39 -11.94 -15.51
C ALA A 758 -14.43 -12.76 -14.64
N MET A 759 -13.14 -12.41 -14.63
CA MET A 759 -12.14 -13.06 -13.79
C MET A 759 -12.47 -12.94 -12.31
N SER A 760 -12.82 -11.74 -11.84
CA SER A 760 -13.21 -11.51 -10.45
C SER A 760 -14.38 -12.41 -10.03
N LEU A 761 -15.42 -12.53 -10.86
CA LEU A 761 -16.57 -13.39 -10.59
C LEU A 761 -16.21 -14.88 -10.56
N LEU A 762 -15.33 -15.36 -11.44
CA LEU A 762 -14.85 -16.75 -11.41
C LEU A 762 -14.09 -17.05 -10.10
N TRP A 763 -13.28 -16.11 -9.62
CA TRP A 763 -12.58 -16.23 -8.33
C TRP A 763 -13.57 -16.20 -7.15
N ILE A 764 -14.58 -15.33 -7.19
CA ILE A 764 -15.63 -15.28 -6.17
C ILE A 764 -16.41 -16.60 -6.13
N ARG A 765 -16.86 -17.12 -7.27
CA ARG A 765 -17.55 -18.42 -7.38
C ARG A 765 -16.72 -19.54 -6.77
N PHE A 766 -15.43 -19.58 -7.08
CA PHE A 766 -14.53 -20.53 -6.46
C PHE A 766 -14.40 -20.32 -4.95
N ALA A 767 -14.22 -19.09 -4.45
CA ALA A 767 -14.11 -18.82 -3.03
C ALA A 767 -15.38 -19.21 -2.24
N VAL A 768 -16.56 -19.02 -2.84
CA VAL A 768 -17.86 -19.29 -2.24
C VAL A 768 -18.20 -20.79 -2.26
N HIS A 769 -18.00 -21.45 -3.42
CA HIS A 769 -18.48 -22.81 -3.67
C HIS A 769 -17.35 -23.86 -3.71
N GLY A 770 -16.13 -23.47 -4.10
CA GLY A 770 -15.02 -24.38 -4.42
C GLY A 770 -15.05 -24.86 -5.87
N ASN A 771 -15.86 -24.21 -6.70
CA ASN A 771 -16.02 -24.49 -8.12
C ASN A 771 -16.31 -23.16 -8.84
N PRO A 772 -15.44 -22.71 -9.77
CA PRO A 772 -15.65 -21.45 -10.49
C PRO A 772 -16.85 -21.49 -11.45
N ASN A 773 -17.41 -22.67 -11.70
CA ASN A 773 -18.57 -22.86 -12.58
C ASN A 773 -19.92 -22.82 -11.87
N THR A 774 -19.94 -22.89 -10.54
CA THR A 774 -21.18 -22.84 -9.78
C THR A 774 -21.63 -21.38 -9.68
N PRO A 775 -22.79 -20.99 -10.23
CA PRO A 775 -23.29 -19.63 -10.12
C PRO A 775 -23.56 -19.23 -8.66
N LEU A 776 -23.39 -17.95 -8.33
CA LEU A 776 -23.75 -17.40 -7.01
C LEU A 776 -25.27 -17.14 -6.92
N ASP A 777 -25.85 -17.19 -5.72
CA ASP A 777 -27.32 -17.10 -5.54
C ASP A 777 -27.96 -15.77 -6.01
N ALA A 778 -27.16 -14.70 -6.15
CA ALA A 778 -27.61 -13.37 -6.59
C ALA A 778 -27.44 -13.13 -8.11
N GLU A 779 -27.09 -14.17 -8.87
CA GLU A 779 -26.61 -14.06 -10.24
C GLU A 779 -27.70 -14.07 -11.32
N GLU A 780 -28.96 -14.36 -10.99
CA GLU A 780 -30.04 -14.49 -12.00
C GLU A 780 -30.36 -13.20 -12.77
N THR A 781 -29.87 -12.02 -12.34
CA THR A 781 -30.16 -10.73 -12.98
C THR A 781 -28.94 -9.87 -13.37
N ASN A 782 -27.70 -10.38 -13.28
CA ASN A 782 -26.50 -9.57 -13.56
C ASN A 782 -26.03 -9.72 -15.02
N PRO A 783 -26.00 -8.64 -15.83
CA PRO A 783 -25.56 -8.70 -17.24
C PRO A 783 -24.17 -9.28 -17.48
N LEU A 784 -23.24 -9.12 -16.52
CA LEU A 784 -21.89 -9.70 -16.59
C LEU A 784 -21.93 -11.23 -16.60
N ILE A 785 -23.02 -11.83 -16.14
CA ILE A 785 -23.19 -13.27 -15.96
C ILE A 785 -23.71 -13.94 -17.21
N THR A 786 -24.64 -13.27 -17.91
CA THR A 786 -25.03 -13.63 -19.26
C THR A 786 -23.83 -13.64 -20.20
N GLN A 787 -22.91 -12.69 -20.04
CA GLN A 787 -21.62 -12.68 -20.77
C GLN A 787 -20.69 -13.80 -20.27
N LEU A 788 -20.59 -14.03 -18.96
CA LEU A 788 -19.77 -15.12 -18.41
C LEU A 788 -20.15 -16.50 -18.94
N ASN A 789 -21.46 -16.77 -19.05
CA ASN A 789 -21.98 -18.03 -19.58
C ASN A 789 -21.61 -18.25 -21.06
N GLN A 790 -21.24 -17.18 -21.80
CA GLN A 790 -20.76 -17.29 -23.19
C GLN A 790 -19.33 -17.86 -23.28
N PHE A 791 -18.55 -17.83 -22.19
CA PHE A 791 -17.15 -18.30 -22.20
C PHE A 791 -17.00 -19.81 -21.96
N GLY A 792 -18.12 -20.54 -21.77
CA GLY A 792 -18.14 -21.97 -21.48
C GLY A 792 -17.63 -22.33 -20.07
N ALA A 793 -17.78 -23.59 -19.70
CA ALA A 793 -17.40 -24.05 -18.35
C ALA A 793 -15.88 -24.25 -18.23
N TRP A 794 -15.28 -23.74 -17.16
CA TRP A 794 -13.90 -24.01 -16.77
C TRP A 794 -13.74 -25.49 -16.37
N PRO A 795 -13.01 -26.31 -17.13
CA PRO A 795 -12.86 -27.72 -16.82
C PRO A 795 -12.03 -27.94 -15.55
N LYS A 796 -12.34 -29.01 -14.84
CA LYS A 796 -11.43 -29.51 -13.80
C LYS A 796 -10.14 -29.99 -14.45
N TYR A 797 -9.00 -29.65 -13.84
CA TYR A 797 -7.70 -30.11 -14.29
C TYR A 797 -7.60 -31.63 -14.15
N SER A 798 -7.35 -32.31 -15.28
CA SER A 798 -7.07 -33.73 -15.36
C SER A 798 -5.66 -33.96 -15.90
N THR A 799 -4.99 -34.97 -15.37
CA THR A 799 -3.70 -35.48 -15.87
C THR A 799 -3.88 -36.52 -16.97
N ASN A 800 -5.06 -37.13 -17.09
CA ASN A 800 -5.40 -38.18 -18.05
C ASN A 800 -6.73 -37.85 -18.74
N THR A 801 -6.68 -37.28 -19.94
CA THR A 801 -7.82 -37.36 -20.89
C THR A 801 -7.54 -38.47 -21.89
N VAL A 802 -8.58 -38.96 -22.60
CA VAL A 802 -8.50 -40.04 -23.60
C VAL A 802 -7.47 -39.75 -24.73
N ALA A 803 -6.97 -38.51 -24.83
CA ALA A 803 -5.94 -38.05 -25.76
C ALA A 803 -4.61 -37.60 -25.09
N GLY A 804 -4.41 -37.82 -23.78
CA GLY A 804 -3.18 -37.40 -23.06
C GLY A 804 -3.05 -35.89 -22.83
N LEU A 805 -4.15 -35.14 -22.91
CA LEU A 805 -4.18 -33.68 -22.80
C LEU A 805 -4.64 -33.23 -21.40
N SER A 806 -4.01 -32.20 -20.85
CA SER A 806 -4.47 -31.53 -19.63
C SER A 806 -5.65 -30.59 -19.94
N SER A 807 -6.40 -30.16 -18.93
CA SER A 807 -7.51 -29.21 -19.12
C SER A 807 -7.27 -27.94 -18.30
N TYR A 808 -7.28 -26.78 -18.95
CA TYR A 808 -7.04 -25.48 -18.31
C TYR A 808 -7.73 -24.34 -19.07
N LEU A 809 -7.90 -23.20 -18.40
CA LEU A 809 -8.50 -22.00 -18.98
C LEU A 809 -7.41 -21.02 -19.42
N ILE A 810 -7.56 -20.38 -20.58
CA ILE A 810 -6.67 -19.29 -21.03
C ILE A 810 -7.43 -17.98 -21.12
N PHE A 811 -6.84 -16.93 -20.55
CA PHE A 811 -7.22 -15.54 -20.79
C PHE A 811 -6.24 -14.91 -21.79
N ALA A 812 -6.64 -14.53 -23.00
CA ALA A 812 -5.72 -14.05 -24.05
C ALA A 812 -6.31 -13.01 -25.01
N ASN A 813 -5.43 -12.33 -25.76
CA ASN A 813 -5.78 -11.44 -26.87
C ASN A 813 -6.10 -12.23 -28.16
N GLN A 814 -7.16 -11.87 -28.89
CA GLN A 814 -7.30 -12.29 -30.29
C GLN A 814 -6.62 -11.28 -31.21
N VAL A 815 -5.69 -11.74 -32.05
CA VAL A 815 -5.28 -11.00 -33.26
C VAL A 815 -6.37 -11.20 -34.32
N SER A 816 -7.51 -10.56 -34.12
CA SER A 816 -8.49 -10.26 -35.17
C SER A 816 -8.41 -8.76 -35.40
N ARG A 817 -8.48 -8.32 -36.65
CA ARG A 817 -8.17 -6.95 -37.11
C ARG A 817 -8.98 -5.82 -36.44
N ASN A 818 -9.87 -6.10 -35.49
CA ASN A 818 -10.49 -5.16 -34.58
C ASN A 818 -10.58 -5.80 -33.18
N SER A 819 -9.96 -5.15 -32.18
CA SER A 819 -9.81 -5.55 -30.78
C SER A 819 -11.06 -6.17 -30.13
N SER A 820 -10.97 -7.46 -29.78
CA SER A 820 -11.87 -8.09 -28.80
C SER A 820 -11.07 -9.00 -27.88
N THR A 821 -11.29 -8.86 -26.57
CA THR A 821 -10.75 -9.75 -25.53
C THR A 821 -11.48 -11.09 -25.61
N THR A 822 -10.75 -12.21 -25.65
CA THR A 822 -11.39 -13.54 -25.70
C THR A 822 -10.88 -14.46 -24.61
N ILE A 823 -11.81 -15.00 -23.82
CA ILE A 823 -11.53 -16.13 -22.94
C ILE A 823 -11.63 -17.40 -23.78
N ARG A 824 -10.59 -18.24 -23.75
CA ARG A 824 -10.56 -19.49 -24.51
C ARG A 824 -10.42 -20.68 -23.56
N LEU A 825 -11.27 -21.67 -23.79
CA LEU A 825 -11.13 -23.00 -23.21
C LEU A 825 -10.17 -23.80 -24.08
N LEU A 826 -9.10 -24.33 -23.48
CA LEU A 826 -8.23 -25.28 -24.17
C LEU A 826 -8.19 -26.61 -23.40
N THR A 827 -8.40 -27.69 -24.15
CA THR A 827 -8.02 -29.04 -23.74
C THR A 827 -6.73 -29.39 -24.47
N SER A 828 -5.58 -29.05 -23.88
CA SER A 828 -4.25 -29.36 -24.41
C SER A 828 -3.25 -29.61 -23.27
N GLY A 829 -2.06 -30.14 -23.57
CA GLY A 829 -1.03 -30.32 -22.55
C GLY A 829 -0.43 -28.98 -22.10
N TYR A 830 -0.94 -28.41 -20.99
CA TYR A 830 -0.43 -27.18 -20.36
C TYR A 830 1.09 -27.25 -20.15
N HIS A 831 1.85 -26.55 -20.99
CA HIS A 831 3.32 -26.57 -21.07
C HIS A 831 3.93 -27.99 -20.95
N SER A 832 3.17 -29.04 -21.31
CA SER A 832 3.46 -30.41 -20.86
C SER A 832 4.75 -30.98 -21.46
N PRO A 833 5.08 -30.78 -22.75
CA PRO A 833 6.35 -31.25 -23.30
C PRO A 833 7.56 -30.58 -22.62
N ILE A 834 7.50 -29.25 -22.44
CA ILE A 834 8.57 -28.46 -21.82
C ILE A 834 8.73 -28.83 -20.35
N CYS A 835 7.62 -28.93 -19.62
CA CYS A 835 7.65 -29.34 -18.23
C CYS A 835 8.04 -30.81 -18.05
N ALA A 836 7.70 -31.71 -18.99
CA ALA A 836 8.19 -33.08 -18.95
C ALA A 836 9.72 -33.13 -19.19
N ALA A 837 10.26 -32.29 -20.07
CA ALA A 837 11.70 -32.14 -20.24
C ALA A 837 12.35 -31.63 -18.94
N TRP A 838 11.77 -30.59 -18.31
CA TRP A 838 12.23 -30.11 -17.01
C TRP A 838 12.16 -31.17 -15.91
N ASP A 839 11.05 -31.90 -15.82
CA ASP A 839 10.83 -32.93 -14.80
C ASP A 839 11.76 -34.15 -14.99
N GLN A 840 12.31 -34.37 -16.20
CA GLN A 840 13.37 -35.36 -16.45
C GLN A 840 14.77 -34.83 -16.12
N ILE A 841 15.01 -33.55 -16.36
CA ILE A 841 16.33 -32.90 -16.17
C ILE A 841 16.59 -32.57 -14.70
N VAL A 842 15.60 -32.01 -14.00
CA VAL A 842 15.73 -31.51 -12.61
C VAL A 842 16.15 -32.60 -11.62
N PRO A 843 15.58 -33.83 -11.65
CA PRO A 843 16.00 -34.90 -10.74
C PRO A 843 17.36 -35.52 -11.08
N ASN A 844 17.91 -35.29 -12.28
CA ASN A 844 19.16 -35.91 -12.73
C ASN A 844 19.93 -34.99 -13.71
N PRO A 845 20.63 -33.95 -13.21
CA PRO A 845 21.36 -33.00 -14.04
C PRO A 845 22.49 -33.65 -14.87
N THR A 846 22.94 -34.85 -14.51
CA THR A 846 23.90 -35.65 -15.27
C THR A 846 23.34 -36.20 -16.60
N ILE A 847 22.02 -36.25 -16.80
CA ILE A 847 21.40 -36.67 -18.08
C ILE A 847 21.81 -35.72 -19.22
N VAL A 848 21.84 -34.41 -18.98
CA VAL A 848 22.25 -33.41 -19.98
C VAL A 848 23.73 -33.58 -20.36
N LYS A 849 24.61 -33.82 -19.36
CA LYS A 849 26.04 -34.08 -19.60
C LYS A 849 26.28 -35.37 -20.39
N ARG A 850 25.46 -36.41 -20.21
CA ARG A 850 25.57 -37.69 -20.93
C ARG A 850 25.00 -37.65 -22.34
N CYS A 851 23.92 -36.90 -22.58
CA CYS A 851 23.32 -36.80 -23.92
C CYS A 851 24.03 -35.79 -24.86
N ALA A 852 24.81 -34.84 -24.31
CA ALA A 852 25.63 -33.91 -25.10
C ALA A 852 26.88 -34.56 -25.71
N ALA A 853 27.40 -35.63 -25.09
CA ALA A 853 28.57 -36.37 -25.55
C ALA A 853 28.16 -37.59 -26.40
N GLY A 854 27.55 -37.38 -27.57
CA GLY A 854 27.51 -38.38 -28.66
C GLY A 854 26.84 -39.74 -28.43
N PHE A 855 26.28 -40.06 -27.26
CA PHE A 855 25.67 -41.38 -26.98
C PHE A 855 24.14 -41.38 -27.16
N SER A 856 23.64 -42.35 -27.94
CA SER A 856 22.21 -42.60 -28.18
C SER A 856 21.70 -43.73 -27.28
N GLY A 857 21.19 -43.38 -26.09
CA GLY A 857 20.43 -44.30 -25.22
C GLY A 857 18.93 -43.97 -25.18
N PRO A 858 18.07 -44.88 -24.68
CA PRO A 858 16.61 -44.68 -24.63
C PRO A 858 16.16 -43.45 -23.81
N ASN A 859 17.03 -42.92 -22.94
CA ASN A 859 16.79 -41.70 -22.17
C ASN A 859 17.22 -40.40 -22.89
N CYS A 860 17.94 -40.48 -24.02
CA CYS A 860 18.34 -39.30 -24.81
C CYS A 860 17.45 -39.08 -26.05
N SER A 861 16.69 -40.10 -26.46
CA SER A 861 15.76 -40.02 -27.59
C SER A 861 14.46 -39.28 -27.25
N SER A 862 14.06 -39.18 -25.96
CA SER A 862 12.95 -38.31 -25.53
C SER A 862 13.33 -36.83 -25.68
N LEU A 863 14.49 -36.42 -25.16
CA LEU A 863 15.05 -35.07 -25.25
C LEU A 863 15.34 -34.57 -26.68
N LYS A 864 15.47 -35.47 -27.67
CA LYS A 864 15.60 -35.10 -29.09
C LYS A 864 14.27 -35.02 -29.84
N LYS A 865 13.18 -35.55 -29.28
CA LYS A 865 11.85 -35.59 -29.91
C LYS A 865 10.86 -34.55 -29.36
N THR A 866 11.08 -34.05 -28.15
CA THR A 866 10.44 -32.86 -27.57
C THR A 866 11.34 -31.65 -27.75
#